data_AF-R1FPX5-F1
#
_entry.id   AF-R1FPX5-F1
#
_cell.length_a   1.000
_cell.length_b   1.000
_cell.length_c   1.000
_cell.angle_alpha   90.00
_cell.angle_beta   90.00
_cell.angle_gamma   90.00
#
_symmetry.space_group_name_H-M   'P 1'
#
loop_
_entity.id
_entity.type
_entity.pdbx_description
1 polymer ?
#
loop_
_entity_poly.entity_id
_entity_poly.type
_entity_poly.pdbx_seq_one_letter_code
_entity_poly.pdbx_strand_id
1 'polypeptide(L)'
;MPRPANDDEWVDVSKGEDESAAYSTYIDDRTHLSPVYAAGDLRYVLRVPKGAIVNEAKRVAKALHGCNACIHRAGIYVRDLGPSGPVFLHNLTCGIAAPCAEVTKLRELAEDLAEQACQSCQQHELVVVTDATYAPVREGKCAATGEEYGHWTVHPAACSTSEAATRYSKLARYYGQMDVRLAKLTVPEALASVNIMLEEQPHLERPEHYAACLRWVKTLQRHAVEQCTTGSGAFELMSLADKAKLRVLAILHGRVEGATHLDFHQSDNIVDFLTLPSRDALRAEMDSRSDPRFYMVSQLNRKLASAGVTSRHLIGLTWDGKFTDDLDIHVKTPSGNKIYYGNKSADGCTLDFDANVTQGEANPCENVSCKPGTFEVSVDNYTRRTRGAVPFQVVCRQEGMPDVVYDGTWPANRAKGRLLLVCRHTFTEAREEPAVVATTDDLAGACGATVYRCGRATEPAQVGRVFMSMAASTSNKTAPAADPVRRKKAFLSESVKRHPTTVSELVAHVQAHPATQLAVRARDHAPGYMVSLATKCAGVRKTDLPAPCHFHDKHALPVKPVRATVGNARLDRSWLPCMSPNGYVRVSAVVDVAGSCPFLALEGAALPTCGEAFPLASGFYPTDLSADYHAHRERWAFYHSQLKPRVPADAKEGAVTLVGAFLTGDKAIVYMDGVQLTLKT
;
A
#
# COMPACT_ATOMS: atom_id res chain seq x y z
N MET A 1 53.27 22.44 10.85
CA MET A 1 53.55 22.94 12.21
C MET A 1 52.42 22.46 13.12
N PRO A 2 52.69 21.60 14.11
CA PRO A 2 51.68 21.17 15.07
C PRO A 2 51.44 22.30 16.08
N ARG A 3 50.16 22.59 16.38
CA ARG A 3 49.77 23.48 17.48
C ARG A 3 50.22 22.86 18.82
N PRO A 4 50.62 23.66 19.81
CA PRO A 4 50.99 23.14 21.12
C PRO A 4 49.77 22.49 21.76
N ALA A 5 50.01 21.35 22.43
CA ALA A 5 49.07 20.75 23.35
C ALA A 5 48.70 21.80 24.40
N ASN A 6 47.42 22.14 24.50
CA ASN A 6 46.94 22.84 25.68
C ASN A 6 47.10 21.87 26.84
N ASP A 7 47.82 22.32 27.87
CA ASP A 7 47.87 21.68 29.17
C ASP A 7 46.43 21.57 29.70
N ASP A 8 45.84 20.38 29.54
CA ASP A 8 44.68 19.95 30.31
C ASP A 8 45.16 19.81 31.76
N GLU A 9 45.03 20.89 32.53
CA GLU A 9 45.37 20.92 33.94
C GLU A 9 44.34 20.06 34.71
N TRP A 10 44.70 18.79 34.95
CA TRP A 10 43.90 17.84 35.73
C TRP A 10 43.89 18.28 37.19
N VAL A 11 42.74 18.73 37.70
CA VAL A 11 42.57 19.13 39.10
C VAL A 11 42.36 17.90 39.98
N ASP A 12 43.17 17.80 41.04
CA ASP A 12 43.11 16.75 42.05
C ASP A 12 41.88 16.90 42.96
N VAL A 13 40.96 15.94 42.85
CA VAL A 13 39.71 15.84 43.60
C VAL A 13 39.88 15.35 45.05
N SER A 14 41.10 15.00 45.48
CA SER A 14 41.36 14.38 46.78
C SER A 14 41.56 15.35 47.95
N LYS A 15 41.49 16.68 47.75
CA LYS A 15 41.78 17.67 48.80
C LYS A 15 40.60 17.99 49.70
N GLY A 16 40.18 16.97 50.44
CA GLY A 16 39.29 17.00 51.60
C GLY A 16 39.31 15.61 52.21
N GLU A 17 40.13 15.37 53.24
CA GLU A 17 40.47 14.01 53.71
C GLU A 17 39.23 13.17 54.12
N ASP A 18 38.15 13.81 54.59
CA ASP A 18 36.87 13.14 54.94
C ASP A 18 35.88 13.01 53.75
N GLU A 19 35.87 13.92 52.79
CA GLU A 19 34.94 13.90 51.64
C GLU A 19 35.43 13.00 50.48
N SER A 20 36.75 12.84 50.34
CA SER A 20 37.40 12.02 49.31
C SER A 20 37.09 10.52 49.45
N ALA A 21 37.02 10.02 50.70
CA ALA A 21 36.68 8.62 50.98
C ALA A 21 35.20 8.31 50.68
N ALA A 22 34.30 9.23 51.03
CA ALA A 22 32.87 9.13 50.72
C ALA A 22 32.62 9.19 49.19
N TYR A 23 33.30 10.11 48.48
CA TYR A 23 33.23 10.22 47.03
C TYR A 23 33.76 8.97 46.32
N SER A 24 34.92 8.46 46.73
CA SER A 24 35.52 7.25 46.16
C SER A 24 34.67 6.01 46.40
N THR A 25 34.11 5.87 47.61
CA THR A 25 33.16 4.80 47.93
C THR A 25 31.91 4.88 47.06
N TYR A 26 31.43 6.09 46.78
CA TYR A 26 30.25 6.32 45.97
C TYR A 26 30.43 5.98 44.49
N ILE A 27 31.55 6.35 43.86
CA ILE A 27 31.77 6.08 42.42
C ILE A 27 32.08 4.61 42.11
N ASP A 28 32.65 3.90 43.08
CA ASP A 28 32.94 2.47 43.01
C ASP A 28 31.78 1.59 43.54
N ASP A 29 30.66 2.20 43.95
CA ASP A 29 29.49 1.48 44.44
C ASP A 29 28.86 0.62 43.34
N ARG A 30 28.86 -0.70 43.58
CA ARG A 30 28.25 -1.73 42.72
C ARG A 30 27.11 -2.46 43.39
N THR A 31 26.65 -1.99 44.56
CA THR A 31 25.53 -2.59 45.27
C THR A 31 24.20 -2.32 44.55
N HIS A 32 24.11 -1.20 43.82
CA HIS A 32 22.94 -0.79 43.05
C HIS A 32 23.29 -0.55 41.57
N LEU A 33 23.21 -1.60 40.76
CA LEU A 33 23.45 -1.50 39.32
C LEU A 33 22.26 -0.85 38.60
N SER A 34 22.54 -0.04 37.59
CA SER A 34 21.54 0.70 36.81
C SER A 34 20.73 -0.25 35.92
N PRO A 35 19.39 -0.33 36.07
CA PRO A 35 18.56 -1.18 35.23
C PRO A 35 18.55 -0.66 33.79
N VAL A 36 18.59 -1.58 32.84
CA VAL A 36 18.60 -1.30 31.40
C VAL A 36 17.49 -2.08 30.72
N TYR A 37 16.99 -1.60 29.57
CA TYR A 37 16.00 -2.35 28.81
C TYR A 37 16.62 -3.61 28.20
N ALA A 38 15.80 -4.64 28.05
CA ALA A 38 16.20 -5.92 27.50
C ALA A 38 15.26 -6.37 26.38
N ALA A 39 15.85 -6.80 25.26
CA ALA A 39 15.17 -7.42 24.13
C ALA A 39 16.02 -8.60 23.64
N GLY A 40 15.68 -9.82 24.06
CA GLY A 40 16.54 -10.99 23.87
C GLY A 40 17.91 -10.77 24.53
N ASP A 41 18.97 -10.93 23.75
CA ASP A 41 20.36 -10.77 24.20
C ASP A 41 20.92 -9.35 24.04
N LEU A 42 20.10 -8.40 23.57
CA LEU A 42 20.47 -6.99 23.50
C LEU A 42 20.03 -6.27 24.78
N ARG A 43 20.92 -5.43 25.31
CA ARG A 43 20.68 -4.49 26.39
C ARG A 43 20.82 -3.07 25.85
N TYR A 44 19.90 -2.19 26.21
CA TYR A 44 19.88 -0.84 25.66
C TYR A 44 19.28 0.17 26.64
N VAL A 45 19.56 1.44 26.39
CA VAL A 45 18.90 2.59 27.03
C VAL A 45 18.28 3.46 25.96
N LEU A 46 17.25 4.22 26.35
CA LEU A 46 16.64 5.23 25.49
C LEU A 46 17.24 6.58 25.86
N ARG A 47 17.98 7.17 24.92
CA ARG A 47 18.64 8.45 25.09
C ARG A 47 17.76 9.58 24.59
N VAL A 48 17.48 10.52 25.48
CA VAL A 48 16.74 11.73 25.14
C VAL A 48 17.59 12.63 24.21
N PRO A 49 17.01 13.26 23.17
CA PRO A 49 17.72 14.18 22.28
C PRO A 49 18.45 15.32 23.02
N LYS A 50 19.44 15.93 22.37
CA LYS A 50 20.19 17.05 22.95
C LYS A 50 19.28 18.28 23.09
N GLY A 51 19.29 18.92 24.26
CA GLY A 51 18.51 20.13 24.56
C GLY A 51 19.23 21.06 25.54
N ALA A 52 18.54 22.13 25.96
CA ALA A 52 19.10 23.17 26.85
C ALA A 52 19.67 22.62 28.17
N ILE A 53 19.11 21.50 28.66
CA ILE A 53 19.51 20.85 29.92
C ILE A 53 20.94 20.27 29.89
N VAL A 54 21.46 19.91 28.72
CA VAL A 54 22.85 19.41 28.58
C VAL A 54 23.86 20.48 29.03
N ASN A 55 23.57 21.76 28.73
CA ASN A 55 24.43 22.85 29.14
C ASN A 55 24.31 23.15 30.64
N GLU A 56 23.15 22.94 31.24
CA GLU A 56 22.98 23.02 32.70
C GLU A 56 23.72 21.89 33.40
N ALA A 57 23.55 20.63 32.97
CA ALA A 57 24.28 19.49 33.53
C ALA A 57 25.80 19.68 33.46
N LYS A 58 26.32 20.18 32.32
CA LYS A 58 27.74 20.53 32.18
C LYS A 58 28.17 21.65 33.13
N ARG A 59 27.33 22.68 33.35
CA ARG A 59 27.63 23.77 34.30
C ARG A 59 27.67 23.27 35.74
N VAL A 60 26.71 22.42 36.14
CA VAL A 60 26.68 21.81 37.49
C VAL A 60 27.89 20.91 37.69
N ALA A 61 28.20 20.03 36.72
CA ALA A 61 29.39 19.17 36.80
C ALA A 61 30.69 19.98 36.83
N LYS A 62 30.76 21.13 36.15
CA LYS A 62 31.94 22.01 36.17
C LYS A 62 32.14 22.67 37.53
N ALA A 63 31.05 23.02 38.22
CA ALA A 63 31.12 23.56 39.58
C ALA A 63 31.71 22.55 40.56
N LEU A 64 31.55 21.25 40.28
CA LEU A 64 32.17 20.19 41.06
C LEU A 64 33.61 19.90 40.57
N HIS A 65 34.58 20.56 41.21
CA HIS A 65 36.03 20.35 41.03
C HIS A 65 36.58 20.51 39.59
N GLY A 66 35.76 20.94 38.62
CA GLY A 66 36.20 21.30 37.28
C GLY A 66 36.67 20.16 36.37
N CYS A 67 36.40 18.89 36.71
CA CYS A 67 36.92 17.75 35.95
C CYS A 67 36.28 17.61 34.56
N ASN A 68 37.08 17.72 33.50
CA ASN A 68 36.64 17.62 32.10
C ASN A 68 35.94 16.28 31.77
N ALA A 69 36.43 15.16 32.31
CA ALA A 69 35.80 13.86 32.11
C ALA A 69 34.38 13.81 32.70
N CYS A 70 34.21 14.19 33.98
CA CYS A 70 32.90 14.32 34.62
C CYS A 70 31.96 15.29 33.90
N ILE A 71 32.45 16.44 33.41
CA ILE A 71 31.65 17.39 32.61
C ILE A 71 31.15 16.74 31.32
N HIS A 72 32.04 16.05 30.60
CA HIS A 72 31.69 15.37 29.36
C HIS A 72 30.67 14.25 29.61
N ARG A 73 30.93 13.39 30.60
CA ARG A 73 30.05 12.28 31.01
C ARG A 73 28.67 12.80 31.44
N ALA A 74 28.60 13.83 32.27
CA ALA A 74 27.33 14.46 32.67
C ALA A 74 26.54 15.00 31.46
N GLY A 75 27.20 15.56 30.44
CA GLY A 75 26.51 16.01 29.23
C GLY A 75 25.89 14.88 28.37
N ILE A 76 26.31 13.64 28.59
CA ILE A 76 25.83 12.47 27.83
C ILE A 76 24.89 11.61 28.68
N TYR A 77 25.36 11.14 29.84
CA TYR A 77 24.72 10.08 30.62
C TYR A 77 23.42 10.52 31.31
N VAL A 78 23.27 11.80 31.68
CA VAL A 78 22.01 12.34 32.26
C VAL A 78 20.79 12.11 31.36
N ARG A 79 21.01 11.84 30.07
CA ARG A 79 19.96 11.64 29.07
C ARG A 79 19.59 10.18 28.86
N ASP A 80 20.32 9.24 29.46
CA ASP A 80 20.10 7.82 29.26
C ASP A 80 19.03 7.32 30.24
N LEU A 81 17.94 6.78 29.67
CA LEU A 81 16.80 6.27 30.43
C LEU A 81 16.74 4.74 30.35
N GLY A 82 16.61 4.12 31.51
CA GLY A 82 16.28 2.71 31.71
C GLY A 82 14.78 2.53 32.04
N PRO A 83 14.36 1.31 32.42
CA PRO A 83 12.97 1.00 32.75
C PRO A 83 12.50 1.66 34.06
N SER A 84 13.43 2.02 34.95
CA SER A 84 13.14 2.64 36.24
C SER A 84 13.47 4.14 36.28
N GLY A 85 13.63 4.78 35.12
CA GLY A 85 14.05 6.17 35.01
C GLY A 85 15.52 6.33 34.60
N PRO A 86 16.18 7.44 34.97
CA PRO A 86 17.57 7.71 34.60
C PRO A 86 18.52 6.60 35.07
N VAL A 87 19.42 6.16 34.20
CA VAL A 87 20.48 5.20 34.57
C VAL A 87 21.67 5.88 35.23
N PHE A 88 21.81 7.19 35.01
CA PHE A 88 22.88 8.00 35.57
C PHE A 88 22.62 8.28 37.05
N LEU A 89 23.61 7.95 37.89
CA LEU A 89 23.52 8.06 39.36
C LEU A 89 22.33 7.29 39.97
N HIS A 90 21.99 6.14 39.38
CA HIS A 90 20.86 5.32 39.81
C HIS A 90 20.96 4.89 41.28
N ASN A 91 22.16 4.64 41.79
CA ASN A 91 22.39 4.26 43.18
C ASN A 91 21.89 5.29 44.20
N LEU A 92 21.84 6.59 43.86
CA LEU A 92 21.22 7.61 44.73
C LEU A 92 19.71 7.45 44.87
N THR A 93 19.04 6.91 43.85
CA THR A 93 17.59 6.65 43.92
C THR A 93 17.26 5.47 44.84
N CYS A 94 18.25 4.64 45.17
CA CYS A 94 18.11 3.51 46.10
C CYS A 94 18.40 3.87 47.58
N GLY A 95 18.47 5.17 47.92
CA GLY A 95 18.56 5.63 49.30
C GLY A 95 19.98 5.89 49.82
N ILE A 96 20.98 5.98 48.94
CA ILE A 96 22.35 6.35 49.31
C ILE A 96 22.45 7.87 49.45
N ALA A 97 23.09 8.35 50.52
CA ALA A 97 23.33 9.77 50.73
C ALA A 97 24.27 10.33 49.64
N ALA A 98 23.89 11.45 49.02
CA ALA A 98 24.71 12.10 48.01
C ALA A 98 25.98 12.69 48.65
N PRO A 99 27.14 12.63 47.96
CA PRO A 99 28.39 13.16 48.49
C PRO A 99 28.40 14.69 48.56
N CYS A 100 27.62 15.38 47.71
CA CYS A 100 27.51 16.84 47.72
C CYS A 100 26.20 17.35 47.05
N ALA A 101 25.95 18.66 47.14
CA ALA A 101 24.76 19.31 46.58
C ALA A 101 24.71 19.29 45.05
N GLU A 102 25.86 19.39 44.37
CA GLU A 102 25.95 19.35 42.91
C GLU A 102 25.53 17.98 42.37
N VAL A 103 25.87 16.89 43.07
CA VAL A 103 25.47 15.54 42.70
C VAL A 103 23.95 15.35 42.83
N THR A 104 23.37 15.88 43.90
CA THR A 104 21.90 15.93 44.06
C THR A 104 21.25 16.70 42.91
N LYS A 105 21.80 17.87 42.54
CA LYS A 105 21.27 18.67 41.44
C LYS A 105 21.40 17.99 40.07
N LEU A 106 22.50 17.24 39.83
CA LEU A 106 22.65 16.45 38.60
C LEU A 106 21.60 15.34 38.49
N ARG A 107 21.24 14.72 39.62
CA ARG A 107 20.15 13.73 39.69
C ARG A 107 18.81 14.38 39.37
N GLU A 108 18.48 15.48 40.02
CA GLU A 108 17.22 16.22 39.79
C GLU A 108 17.06 16.59 38.32
N LEU A 109 18.13 17.06 37.67
CA LEU A 109 18.11 17.35 36.23
C LEU A 109 17.84 16.11 35.36
N ALA A 110 18.34 14.94 35.75
CA ALA A 110 18.09 13.69 35.03
C ALA A 110 16.66 13.20 35.24
N GLU A 111 16.11 13.35 36.46
CA GLU A 111 14.73 13.01 36.82
C GLU A 111 13.73 13.91 36.08
N ASP A 112 13.95 15.24 36.10
CA ASP A 112 13.17 16.22 35.35
C ASP A 112 13.14 15.89 33.85
N LEU A 113 14.28 15.46 33.31
CA LEU A 113 14.38 15.07 31.91
C LEU A 113 13.58 13.81 31.60
N ALA A 114 13.61 12.81 32.49
CA ALA A 114 12.81 11.59 32.34
C ALA A 114 11.31 11.90 32.38
N GLU A 115 10.88 12.81 33.27
CA GLU A 115 9.49 13.24 33.37
C GLU A 115 9.04 13.99 32.11
N GLN A 116 9.83 14.95 31.63
CA GLN A 116 9.57 15.68 30.38
C GLN A 116 9.56 14.75 29.15
N ALA A 117 10.44 13.75 29.12
CA ALA A 117 10.47 12.74 28.08
C ALA A 117 9.21 11.86 28.06
N CYS A 118 8.63 11.57 29.24
CA CYS A 118 7.37 10.85 29.34
C CYS A 118 6.17 11.68 28.82
N GLN A 119 6.26 13.02 28.91
CA GLN A 119 5.20 13.95 28.49
C GLN A 119 5.30 14.37 27.01
N SER A 120 6.47 14.22 26.39
CA SER A 120 6.72 14.66 25.01
C SER A 120 6.82 13.50 24.04
N CYS A 121 6.15 13.59 22.88
CA CYS A 121 6.24 12.60 21.81
C CYS A 121 7.59 12.63 21.04
N GLN A 122 8.69 13.04 21.69
CA GLN A 122 9.99 13.13 21.03
C GLN A 122 10.59 11.76 20.72
N GLN A 123 11.23 11.64 19.57
CA GLN A 123 11.87 10.41 19.14
C GLN A 123 13.18 10.21 19.92
N HIS A 124 13.22 9.16 20.74
CA HIS A 124 14.40 8.81 21.52
C HIS A 124 15.42 8.05 20.67
N GLU A 125 16.70 8.28 20.92
CA GLU A 125 17.80 7.52 20.34
C GLU A 125 17.99 6.21 21.11
N LEU A 126 18.12 5.08 20.42
CA LEU A 126 18.43 3.81 21.07
C LEU A 126 19.94 3.63 21.16
N VAL A 127 20.46 3.48 22.38
CA VAL A 127 21.88 3.25 22.65
C VAL A 127 22.09 1.83 23.14
N VAL A 128 22.84 1.04 22.37
CA VAL A 128 23.22 -0.33 22.75
C VAL A 128 24.22 -0.27 23.90
N VAL A 129 23.91 -1.00 24.97
CA VAL A 129 24.76 -1.12 26.15
C VAL A 129 25.70 -2.31 25.97
N THR A 130 26.99 -2.04 26.02
CA THR A 130 28.13 -2.96 25.95
C THR A 130 29.11 -2.58 27.06
N ASP A 131 30.13 -3.41 27.30
CA ASP A 131 31.14 -3.12 28.33
C ASP A 131 31.96 -1.84 28.04
N ALA A 132 31.91 -1.33 26.81
CA ALA A 132 32.57 -0.10 26.40
C ALA A 132 31.63 1.11 26.29
N THR A 133 30.32 0.95 26.52
CA THR A 133 29.33 2.02 26.34
C THR A 133 29.51 3.15 27.35
N TYR A 134 29.88 2.80 28.59
CA TYR A 134 30.16 3.73 29.65
C TYR A 134 31.64 3.64 30.04
N ALA A 135 32.32 4.79 30.05
CA ALA A 135 33.74 4.86 30.41
C ALA A 135 33.99 4.32 31.83
N PRO A 136 35.14 3.67 32.11
CA PRO A 136 35.44 3.13 33.42
C PRO A 136 35.50 4.22 34.50
N VAL A 137 35.31 3.83 35.76
CA VAL A 137 35.45 4.75 36.90
C VAL A 137 36.84 5.37 36.93
N ARG A 138 37.87 4.55 36.72
CA ARG A 138 39.27 4.99 36.72
C ARG A 138 39.71 5.37 35.31
N GLU A 139 40.04 6.64 35.11
CA GLU A 139 40.51 7.17 33.82
C GLU A 139 41.50 8.34 34.04
N GLY A 140 42.68 8.26 33.43
CA GLY A 140 43.75 9.24 33.63
C GLY A 140 44.52 9.02 34.94
N LYS A 141 45.70 9.66 35.05
CA LYS A 141 46.58 9.55 36.21
C LYS A 141 47.03 10.93 36.67
N CYS A 142 47.13 11.11 37.99
CA CYS A 142 47.69 12.30 38.57
C CYS A 142 49.17 12.39 38.25
N ALA A 143 49.59 13.51 37.63
CA ALA A 143 51.00 13.73 37.28
C ALA A 143 51.92 13.81 38.51
N ALA A 144 51.37 14.19 39.68
CA ALA A 144 52.12 14.32 40.93
C ALA A 144 52.21 13.03 41.75
N THR A 145 51.12 12.25 41.82
CA THR A 145 51.04 11.05 42.69
C THR A 145 51.07 9.73 41.93
N GLY A 146 50.81 9.74 40.61
CA GLY A 146 50.71 8.54 39.78
C GLY A 146 49.41 7.73 39.97
N GLU A 147 48.55 8.13 40.90
CA GLU A 147 47.27 7.48 41.20
C GLU A 147 46.21 7.75 40.12
N GLU A 148 45.27 6.82 39.95
CA GLU A 148 44.21 6.91 38.95
C GLU A 148 43.04 7.76 39.45
N TYR A 149 42.62 8.73 38.62
CA TYR A 149 41.46 9.56 38.93
C TYR A 149 40.17 8.76 38.87
N GLY A 150 39.33 8.92 39.90
CA GLY A 150 37.99 8.36 39.95
C GLY A 150 36.96 9.33 39.38
N HIS A 151 36.14 8.85 38.45
CA HIS A 151 35.12 9.63 37.75
C HIS A 151 33.77 8.94 37.82
N TRP A 152 32.69 9.73 37.80
CA TRP A 152 31.34 9.18 37.72
C TRP A 152 31.14 8.33 36.48
N THR A 153 30.43 7.22 36.63
CA THR A 153 29.99 6.42 35.49
C THR A 153 28.64 5.79 35.76
N VAL A 154 28.14 5.08 34.76
CA VAL A 154 26.95 4.23 34.86
C VAL A 154 27.45 2.79 34.99
N HIS A 155 26.97 2.08 36.00
CA HIS A 155 27.23 0.65 36.18
C HIS A 155 25.98 -0.12 35.72
N PRO A 156 25.86 -0.51 34.43
CA PRO A 156 24.67 -1.18 33.94
C PRO A 156 24.50 -2.55 34.58
N ALA A 157 23.26 -2.94 34.88
CA ALA A 157 22.93 -4.24 35.44
C ALA A 157 23.25 -5.42 34.51
N ALA A 158 23.31 -5.16 33.20
CA ALA A 158 23.71 -6.14 32.18
C ALA A 158 24.17 -5.45 30.90
N CYS A 159 25.04 -6.13 30.15
CA CYS A 159 25.50 -5.71 28.82
C CYS A 159 24.97 -6.63 27.72
N SER A 160 24.94 -6.12 26.49
CA SER A 160 24.57 -6.91 25.31
C SER A 160 25.66 -7.93 24.99
N THR A 161 25.26 -9.09 24.45
CA THR A 161 26.24 -10.01 23.86
C THR A 161 26.89 -9.39 22.62
N SER A 162 28.14 -9.75 22.35
CA SER A 162 28.88 -9.26 21.18
C SER A 162 28.13 -9.55 19.86
N GLU A 163 27.48 -10.70 19.78
CA GLU A 163 26.68 -11.11 18.61
C GLU A 163 25.46 -10.20 18.40
N ALA A 164 24.66 -9.98 19.45
CA ALA A 164 23.48 -9.12 19.37
C ALA A 164 23.84 -7.66 19.04
N ALA A 165 24.89 -7.12 19.69
CA ALA A 165 25.37 -5.77 19.43
C ALA A 165 25.87 -5.61 17.99
N THR A 166 26.65 -6.58 17.49
CA THR A 166 27.15 -6.59 16.11
C THR A 166 26.00 -6.66 15.10
N ARG A 167 25.02 -7.53 15.36
CA ARG A 167 23.83 -7.65 14.50
C ARG A 167 23.04 -6.35 14.46
N TYR A 168 22.75 -5.77 15.62
CA TYR A 168 22.00 -4.51 15.70
C TYR A 168 22.74 -3.39 14.96
N SER A 169 24.06 -3.24 15.17
CA SER A 169 24.87 -2.23 14.51
C SER A 169 24.79 -2.31 12.99
N LYS A 170 24.87 -3.52 12.41
CA LYS A 170 24.74 -3.75 10.95
C LYS A 170 23.37 -3.33 10.39
N LEU A 171 22.33 -3.40 11.21
CA LEU A 171 20.93 -3.20 10.80
C LEU A 171 20.29 -1.95 11.41
N ALA A 172 21.04 -1.11 12.12
CA ALA A 172 20.53 0.05 12.84
C ALA A 172 19.72 1.01 11.95
N ARG A 173 20.05 1.08 10.65
CA ARG A 173 19.31 1.87 9.64
C ARG A 173 17.82 1.51 9.54
N TYR A 174 17.44 0.27 9.88
CA TYR A 174 16.06 -0.18 9.82
C TYR A 174 15.23 0.25 11.03
N TYR A 175 15.87 0.58 12.16
CA TYR A 175 15.16 0.91 13.41
C TYR A 175 14.12 2.03 13.22
N GLY A 176 14.48 3.10 12.49
CA GLY A 176 13.56 4.20 12.19
C GLY A 176 12.56 3.92 11.06
N GLN A 177 12.74 2.85 10.28
CA GLN A 177 11.87 2.51 9.15
C GLN A 177 10.74 1.52 9.54
N MET A 178 10.84 0.91 10.72
CA MET A 178 9.97 -0.19 11.13
C MET A 178 8.56 0.25 11.54
N ASP A 179 8.36 1.50 11.95
CA ASP A 179 7.10 1.98 12.53
C ASP A 179 5.89 1.71 11.64
N VAL A 180 5.95 2.17 10.38
CA VAL A 180 4.87 2.00 9.41
C VAL A 180 4.58 0.51 9.16
N ARG A 181 5.63 -0.33 9.16
CA ARG A 181 5.49 -1.76 8.92
C ARG A 181 4.86 -2.46 10.13
N LEU A 182 5.36 -2.20 11.33
CA LEU A 182 4.87 -2.78 12.57
C LEU A 182 3.43 -2.33 12.86
N ALA A 183 3.10 -1.06 12.60
CA ALA A 183 1.74 -0.54 12.69
C ALA A 183 0.75 -1.37 11.88
N LYS A 184 1.08 -1.68 10.62
CA LYS A 184 0.21 -2.49 9.75
C LYS A 184 0.17 -3.97 10.14
N LEU A 185 1.28 -4.55 10.58
CA LEU A 185 1.38 -5.98 10.86
C LEU A 185 0.81 -6.40 12.22
N THR A 186 0.60 -5.46 13.15
CA THR A 186 0.20 -5.77 14.53
C THR A 186 -1.25 -5.44 14.86
N VAL A 187 -2.03 -4.90 13.91
CA VAL A 187 -3.47 -4.70 14.12
C VAL A 187 -4.21 -6.05 14.19
N PRO A 188 -5.32 -6.17 14.95
CA PRO A 188 -6.04 -7.44 15.13
C PRO A 188 -6.42 -8.15 13.83
N GLU A 189 -6.82 -7.39 12.82
CA GLU A 189 -7.16 -7.91 11.48
C GLU A 189 -5.93 -8.54 10.81
N ALA A 190 -4.75 -7.93 10.97
CA ALA A 190 -3.51 -8.46 10.41
C ALA A 190 -3.08 -9.76 11.10
N LEU A 191 -3.32 -9.89 12.41
CA LEU A 191 -3.08 -11.16 13.13
C LEU A 191 -3.95 -12.28 12.56
N ALA A 192 -5.23 -12.01 12.30
CA ALA A 192 -6.14 -12.96 11.69
C ALA A 192 -5.71 -13.34 10.26
N SER A 193 -5.37 -12.35 9.42
CA SER A 193 -4.93 -12.58 8.04
C SER A 193 -3.62 -13.37 7.98
N VAL A 194 -2.64 -13.10 8.85
CA VAL A 194 -1.36 -13.85 8.87
C VAL A 194 -1.56 -15.31 9.31
N ASN A 195 -2.53 -15.60 10.19
CA ASN A 195 -2.89 -16.99 10.50
C ASN A 195 -3.42 -17.72 9.28
N ILE A 196 -4.30 -17.08 8.50
CA ILE A 196 -4.79 -17.64 7.23
C ILE A 196 -3.62 -17.87 6.27
N MET A 197 -2.69 -16.92 6.14
CA MET A 197 -1.50 -17.10 5.30
C MET A 197 -0.64 -18.30 5.73
N LEU A 198 -0.48 -18.54 7.02
CA LEU A 198 0.23 -19.71 7.55
C LEU A 198 -0.50 -21.02 7.26
N GLU A 199 -1.83 -21.04 7.33
CA GLU A 199 -2.64 -22.20 6.94
C GLU A 199 -2.52 -22.50 5.44
N GLU A 200 -2.45 -21.46 4.60
CA GLU A 200 -2.39 -21.60 3.15
C GLU A 200 -0.97 -21.84 2.61
N GLN A 201 0.07 -21.45 3.36
CA GLN A 201 1.48 -21.56 2.96
C GLN A 201 1.91 -22.96 2.49
N PRO A 202 1.48 -24.09 3.09
CA PRO A 202 1.81 -25.43 2.61
C PRO A 202 1.19 -25.79 1.25
N HIS A 203 0.15 -25.07 0.82
CA HIS A 203 -0.60 -25.33 -0.42
C HIS A 203 -0.11 -24.51 -1.62
N LEU A 204 0.89 -23.64 -1.41
CA LEU A 204 1.52 -22.84 -2.46
C LEU A 204 2.39 -23.70 -3.38
N GLU A 205 2.64 -23.21 -4.59
CA GLU A 205 3.59 -23.84 -5.53
C GLU A 205 5.02 -23.81 -4.98
N ARG A 206 5.35 -22.78 -4.18
CA ARG A 206 6.65 -22.62 -3.50
C ARG A 206 6.47 -22.38 -1.99
N PRO A 207 6.12 -23.41 -1.20
CA PRO A 207 5.80 -23.25 0.23
C PRO A 207 6.90 -22.56 1.03
N GLU A 208 8.16 -22.86 0.74
CA GLU A 208 9.32 -22.33 1.47
C GLU A 208 9.58 -20.83 1.22
N HIS A 209 9.03 -20.24 0.15
CA HIS A 209 9.36 -18.88 -0.25
C HIS A 209 9.01 -17.84 0.82
N TYR A 210 7.81 -17.94 1.41
CA TYR A 210 7.35 -17.03 2.46
C TYR A 210 7.52 -17.57 3.88
N ALA A 211 7.91 -18.84 4.04
CA ALA A 211 7.88 -19.53 5.33
C ALA A 211 8.70 -18.80 6.40
N ALA A 212 9.91 -18.35 6.07
CA ALA A 212 10.76 -17.60 7.01
C ALA A 212 10.19 -16.21 7.35
N CYS A 213 9.67 -15.48 6.36
CA CYS A 213 9.07 -14.16 6.57
C CYS A 213 7.80 -14.26 7.41
N LEU A 214 6.92 -15.23 7.14
CA LEU A 214 5.70 -15.45 7.92
C LEU A 214 6.03 -15.83 9.37
N ARG A 215 7.04 -16.68 9.60
CA ARG A 215 7.54 -16.97 10.95
C ARG A 215 8.07 -15.74 11.67
N TRP A 216 8.81 -14.89 10.95
CA TRP A 216 9.30 -13.62 11.50
C TRP A 216 8.13 -12.71 11.90
N VAL A 217 7.18 -12.45 11.00
CA VAL A 217 5.97 -11.65 11.30
C VAL A 217 5.21 -12.23 12.49
N LYS A 218 4.99 -13.53 12.51
CA LYS A 218 4.25 -14.21 13.59
C LYS A 218 4.95 -14.07 14.94
N THR A 219 6.27 -14.13 14.96
CA THR A 219 7.08 -13.92 16.17
C THR A 219 6.89 -12.50 16.71
N LEU A 220 6.87 -11.50 15.83
CA LEU A 220 6.62 -10.11 16.22
C LEU A 220 5.20 -9.88 16.71
N GLN A 221 4.20 -10.44 16.03
CA GLN A 221 2.81 -10.36 16.47
C GLN A 221 2.61 -10.97 17.86
N ARG A 222 3.26 -12.10 18.15
CA ARG A 222 3.24 -12.71 19.50
C ARG A 222 3.82 -11.75 20.54
N HIS A 223 5.02 -11.22 20.30
CA HIS A 223 5.64 -10.28 21.23
C HIS A 223 4.84 -8.99 21.41
N ALA A 224 4.21 -8.51 20.35
CA ALA A 224 3.33 -7.36 20.38
C ALA A 224 2.13 -7.58 21.31
N VAL A 225 1.48 -8.75 21.23
CA VAL A 225 0.35 -9.11 22.12
C VAL A 225 0.82 -9.31 23.56
N GLU A 226 1.93 -10.01 23.78
CA GLU A 226 2.48 -10.29 25.12
C GLU A 226 2.91 -9.02 25.86
N GLN A 227 3.38 -7.99 25.14
CA GLN A 227 3.95 -6.77 25.73
C GLN A 227 2.94 -5.61 25.84
N CYS A 228 1.80 -5.69 25.14
CA CYS A 228 0.84 -4.60 25.15
C CYS A 228 -0.01 -4.64 26.42
N THR A 229 0.18 -3.68 27.32
CA THR A 229 -0.60 -3.51 28.56
C THR A 229 -2.10 -3.31 28.30
N THR A 230 -2.48 -2.82 27.11
CA THR A 230 -3.90 -2.66 26.70
C THR A 230 -4.51 -3.92 26.11
N GLY A 231 -3.74 -5.00 25.92
CA GLY A 231 -4.20 -6.28 25.35
C GLY A 231 -4.51 -6.25 23.85
N SER A 232 -4.52 -5.09 23.20
CA SER A 232 -4.83 -4.97 21.76
C SER A 232 -3.72 -5.50 20.85
N GLY A 233 -2.46 -5.49 21.34
CA GLY A 233 -1.27 -5.83 20.55
C GLY A 233 -0.94 -4.83 19.44
N ALA A 234 -1.74 -3.78 19.24
CA ALA A 234 -1.53 -2.83 18.15
C ALA A 234 -0.36 -1.90 18.46
N PHE A 235 0.62 -1.85 17.54
CA PHE A 235 1.85 -1.06 17.71
C PHE A 235 1.56 0.39 18.05
N GLU A 236 0.57 1.03 17.41
CA GLU A 236 0.29 2.45 17.66
C GLU A 236 -0.15 2.75 19.10
N LEU A 237 -0.77 1.78 19.76
CA LEU A 237 -1.29 1.89 21.12
C LEU A 237 -0.25 1.49 22.20
N MET A 238 0.96 1.09 21.78
CA MET A 238 2.03 0.71 22.70
C MET A 238 2.73 1.93 23.32
N SER A 239 3.27 1.73 24.53
CA SER A 239 4.16 2.72 25.15
C SER A 239 5.44 2.92 24.33
N LEU A 240 6.15 4.03 24.54
CA LEU A 240 7.44 4.28 23.87
C LEU A 240 8.46 3.15 24.11
N ALA A 241 8.50 2.61 25.33
CA ALA A 241 9.38 1.51 25.69
C ALA A 241 9.03 0.21 24.96
N ASP A 242 7.74 -0.11 24.86
CA ASP A 242 7.26 -1.30 24.16
C ASP A 242 7.46 -1.18 22.64
N LYS A 243 7.21 0.01 22.05
CA LYS A 243 7.53 0.30 20.64
C LYS A 243 9.02 0.09 20.37
N ALA A 244 9.89 0.63 21.24
CA ALA A 244 11.34 0.45 21.11
C ALA A 244 11.74 -1.03 21.20
N LYS A 245 11.18 -1.77 22.17
CA LYS A 245 11.45 -3.19 22.36
C LYS A 245 11.04 -4.02 21.14
N LEU A 246 9.86 -3.76 20.57
CA LEU A 246 9.39 -4.48 19.40
C LEU A 246 10.25 -4.20 18.16
N ARG A 247 10.71 -2.96 17.95
CA ARG A 247 11.67 -2.62 16.88
C ARG A 247 12.98 -3.38 17.04
N VAL A 248 13.51 -3.44 18.27
CA VAL A 248 14.74 -4.20 18.54
C VAL A 248 14.54 -5.68 18.24
N LEU A 249 13.45 -6.28 18.72
CA LEU A 249 13.14 -7.69 18.43
C LEU A 249 12.98 -7.93 16.92
N ALA A 250 12.33 -7.02 16.20
CA ALA A 250 12.23 -7.08 14.75
C ALA A 250 13.60 -7.13 14.06
N ILE A 251 14.58 -6.34 14.52
CA ILE A 251 15.96 -6.34 14.00
C ILE A 251 16.72 -7.62 14.37
N LEU A 252 16.57 -8.08 15.61
CA LEU A 252 17.32 -9.24 16.13
C LEU A 252 16.82 -10.56 15.54
N HIS A 253 15.56 -10.64 15.12
CA HIS A 253 15.00 -11.81 14.46
C HIS A 253 15.06 -11.71 12.93
N GLY A 254 14.80 -12.84 12.25
CA GLY A 254 14.72 -12.91 10.79
C GLY A 254 16.07 -13.12 10.09
N ARG A 255 16.00 -13.37 8.79
CA ARG A 255 17.13 -13.63 7.91
C ARG A 255 17.82 -12.34 7.52
N VAL A 256 19.14 -12.41 7.47
CA VAL A 256 20.03 -11.28 7.17
C VAL A 256 21.09 -11.74 6.19
N GLU A 257 21.38 -10.88 5.22
CA GLU A 257 22.48 -11.03 4.29
C GLU A 257 23.29 -9.74 4.26
N GLY A 258 24.51 -9.77 4.79
CA GLY A 258 25.33 -8.57 4.99
C GLY A 258 24.64 -7.55 5.91
N ALA A 259 24.32 -6.38 5.37
CA ALA A 259 23.60 -5.30 6.06
C ALA A 259 22.10 -5.22 5.65
N THR A 260 21.59 -6.25 4.99
CA THR A 260 20.22 -6.29 4.45
C THR A 260 19.36 -7.23 5.28
N HIS A 261 18.23 -6.71 5.76
CA HIS A 261 17.24 -7.51 6.48
C HIS A 261 16.21 -8.08 5.49
N LEU A 262 16.33 -9.37 5.17
CA LEU A 262 15.55 -10.00 4.09
C LEU A 262 14.05 -10.08 4.42
N ASP A 263 13.71 -10.51 5.65
CA ASP A 263 12.30 -10.69 6.03
C ASP A 263 11.57 -9.36 6.22
N PHE A 264 12.26 -8.30 6.66
CA PHE A 264 11.69 -6.95 6.69
C PHE A 264 11.29 -6.52 5.28
N HIS A 265 12.16 -6.68 4.28
CA HIS A 265 11.84 -6.37 2.89
C HIS A 265 10.73 -7.25 2.33
N GLN A 266 10.82 -8.56 2.52
CA GLN A 266 9.81 -9.51 2.04
C GLN A 266 8.43 -9.28 2.71
N SER A 267 8.39 -8.69 3.91
CA SER A 267 7.13 -8.42 4.61
C SER A 267 6.24 -7.37 3.93
N ASP A 268 6.71 -6.67 2.88
CA ASP A 268 5.85 -5.77 2.10
C ASP A 268 4.78 -6.56 1.37
N ASN A 269 5.16 -7.72 0.85
CA ASN A 269 4.22 -8.66 0.26
C ASN A 269 3.15 -9.06 1.29
N ILE A 270 3.55 -9.32 2.53
CA ILE A 270 2.61 -9.69 3.61
C ILE A 270 1.60 -8.57 3.86
N VAL A 271 2.05 -7.31 3.91
CA VAL A 271 1.17 -6.15 4.06
C VAL A 271 0.15 -6.06 2.91
N ASP A 272 0.61 -6.25 1.68
CA ASP A 272 -0.28 -6.23 0.51
C ASP A 272 -1.32 -7.35 0.55
N PHE A 273 -0.93 -8.52 1.07
CA PHE A 273 -1.81 -9.68 1.17
C PHE A 273 -2.90 -9.52 2.23
N LEU A 274 -2.75 -8.61 3.19
CA LEU A 274 -3.71 -8.43 4.30
C LEU A 274 -5.12 -8.07 3.82
N THR A 275 -5.25 -7.44 2.66
CA THR A 275 -6.52 -6.89 2.14
C THR A 275 -7.14 -7.75 1.05
N LEU A 276 -6.57 -8.92 0.75
CA LEU A 276 -7.07 -9.81 -0.29
C LEU A 276 -8.43 -10.42 0.09
N PRO A 277 -9.38 -10.49 -0.87
CA PRO A 277 -10.78 -10.76 -0.56
C PRO A 277 -11.10 -12.25 -0.29
N SER A 278 -10.19 -13.18 -0.59
CA SER A 278 -10.42 -14.61 -0.39
C SER A 278 -9.12 -15.44 -0.28
N ARG A 279 -9.23 -16.66 0.26
CA ARG A 279 -8.12 -17.64 0.33
C ARG A 279 -7.57 -17.99 -1.07
N ASP A 280 -8.44 -18.12 -2.06
CA ASP A 280 -8.01 -18.37 -3.45
C ASP A 280 -7.30 -17.15 -4.07
N ALA A 281 -7.77 -15.94 -3.76
CA ALA A 281 -7.09 -14.72 -4.18
C ALA A 281 -5.71 -14.60 -3.54
N LEU A 282 -5.60 -14.98 -2.25
CA LEU A 282 -4.38 -15.03 -1.48
C LEU A 282 -3.36 -16.02 -2.05
N ARG A 283 -3.72 -17.30 -2.21
CA ARG A 283 -2.81 -18.33 -2.78
C ARG A 283 -2.28 -17.89 -4.13
N ALA A 284 -3.18 -17.48 -5.03
CA ALA A 284 -2.81 -17.04 -6.37
C ALA A 284 -1.86 -15.84 -6.36
N GLU A 285 -2.06 -14.87 -5.47
CA GLU A 285 -1.19 -13.70 -5.37
C GLU A 285 0.18 -14.07 -4.76
N MET A 286 0.18 -14.91 -3.73
CA MET A 286 1.41 -15.41 -3.11
C MET A 286 2.26 -16.18 -4.13
N ASP A 287 1.65 -17.11 -4.88
CA ASP A 287 2.31 -17.89 -5.92
C ASP A 287 2.85 -16.98 -7.03
N SER A 288 2.02 -16.07 -7.55
CA SER A 288 2.39 -15.11 -8.61
C SER A 288 3.62 -14.28 -8.23
N ARG A 289 3.67 -13.74 -7.00
CA ARG A 289 4.82 -12.93 -6.54
C ARG A 289 6.06 -13.75 -6.21
N SER A 290 5.88 -15.03 -5.92
CA SER A 290 6.99 -15.94 -5.63
C SER A 290 7.58 -16.56 -6.90
N ASP A 291 6.92 -16.48 -8.05
CA ASP A 291 7.39 -17.10 -9.29
C ASP A 291 8.68 -16.42 -9.79
N PRO A 292 9.80 -17.16 -9.94
CA PRO A 292 11.06 -16.64 -10.47
C PRO A 292 10.95 -15.97 -11.85
N ARG A 293 9.98 -16.40 -12.67
CA ARG A 293 9.75 -15.86 -14.02
C ARG A 293 9.17 -14.45 -14.00
N PHE A 294 8.49 -14.06 -12.93
CA PHE A 294 7.80 -12.77 -12.81
C PHE A 294 8.47 -11.81 -11.84
N TYR A 295 9.42 -12.26 -11.02
CA TYR A 295 10.13 -11.40 -10.06
C TYR A 295 10.74 -10.15 -10.72
N MET A 296 11.43 -10.34 -11.85
CA MET A 296 12.08 -9.26 -12.61
C MET A 296 11.07 -8.45 -13.44
N VAL A 297 9.96 -9.05 -13.88
CA VAL A 297 8.86 -8.35 -14.56
C VAL A 297 8.07 -7.45 -13.59
N SER A 298 7.81 -7.93 -12.38
CA SER A 298 7.13 -7.16 -11.32
C SER A 298 7.98 -5.96 -10.88
N GLN A 299 9.30 -6.11 -10.87
CA GLN A 299 10.23 -4.98 -10.70
C GLN A 299 10.07 -3.91 -11.79
N LEU A 300 10.08 -4.30 -13.06
CA LEU A 300 9.86 -3.39 -14.19
C LEU A 300 8.51 -2.68 -14.06
N ASN A 301 7.44 -3.41 -13.70
CA ASN A 301 6.10 -2.88 -13.53
C ASN A 301 6.04 -1.78 -12.44
N ARG A 302 6.69 -1.99 -11.29
CA ARG A 302 6.77 -0.97 -10.23
C ARG A 302 7.46 0.30 -10.72
N LYS A 303 8.56 0.16 -11.47
CA LYS A 303 9.31 1.32 -11.98
C LYS A 303 8.52 2.08 -13.04
N LEU A 304 7.89 1.37 -13.99
CA LEU A 304 6.98 1.96 -15.01
C LEU A 304 5.88 2.80 -14.36
N ALA A 305 5.22 2.27 -13.32
CA ALA A 305 4.19 2.98 -12.59
C ALA A 305 4.73 4.25 -11.90
N SER A 306 5.88 4.15 -11.21
CA SER A 306 6.51 5.30 -10.55
C SER A 306 6.97 6.39 -11.52
N ALA A 307 7.35 6.01 -12.74
CA ALA A 307 7.79 6.92 -13.79
C ALA A 307 6.64 7.46 -14.66
N GLY A 308 5.40 7.00 -14.43
CA GLY A 308 4.22 7.43 -15.19
C GLY A 308 4.25 7.03 -16.67
N VAL A 309 4.93 5.93 -17.03
CA VAL A 309 5.05 5.48 -18.42
C VAL A 309 3.73 4.85 -18.88
N THR A 310 3.18 5.37 -19.98
CA THR A 310 1.86 4.96 -20.53
C THR A 310 1.93 4.35 -21.92
N SER A 311 3.14 4.04 -22.41
CA SER A 311 3.33 3.51 -23.76
C SER A 311 2.66 2.16 -23.98
N ARG A 312 2.08 1.97 -25.17
CA ARG A 312 1.42 0.73 -25.61
C ARG A 312 2.41 -0.35 -26.04
N HIS A 313 3.64 0.04 -26.37
CA HIS A 313 4.72 -0.83 -26.77
C HIS A 313 5.97 -0.43 -26.01
N LEU A 314 6.63 -1.38 -25.36
CA LEU A 314 7.85 -1.11 -24.61
C LEU A 314 8.84 -2.27 -24.65
N ILE A 315 10.11 -1.94 -24.48
CA ILE A 315 11.20 -2.89 -24.36
C ILE A 315 11.93 -2.57 -23.06
N GLY A 316 11.81 -3.45 -22.07
CA GLY A 316 12.47 -3.32 -20.78
C GLY A 316 13.69 -4.21 -20.65
N LEU A 317 14.68 -3.76 -19.89
CA LEU A 317 15.85 -4.54 -19.46
C LEU A 317 15.82 -4.65 -17.93
N THR A 318 16.02 -5.85 -17.40
CA THR A 318 16.03 -6.10 -15.96
C THR A 318 17.15 -7.05 -15.59
N TRP A 319 17.75 -6.85 -14.40
CA TRP A 319 18.71 -7.77 -13.81
C TRP A 319 18.57 -7.82 -12.29
N ASP A 320 19.11 -8.88 -11.68
CA ASP A 320 19.09 -9.07 -10.24
C ASP A 320 19.96 -8.01 -9.55
N GLY A 321 19.40 -7.30 -8.56
CA GLY A 321 20.08 -6.22 -7.83
C GLY A 321 21.32 -6.65 -7.04
N LYS A 322 21.59 -7.95 -6.87
CA LYS A 322 22.89 -8.41 -6.38
C LYS A 322 24.04 -8.05 -7.32
N PHE A 323 23.75 -7.87 -8.62
CA PHE A 323 24.71 -7.42 -9.61
C PHE A 323 24.61 -5.90 -9.74
N THR A 324 25.58 -5.21 -9.15
CA THR A 324 25.66 -3.74 -9.19
C THR A 324 26.17 -3.20 -10.53
N ASP A 325 26.33 -4.04 -11.56
CA ASP A 325 26.78 -3.65 -12.90
C ASP A 325 25.81 -2.66 -13.56
N ASP A 326 26.34 -1.86 -14.46
CA ASP A 326 25.62 -0.85 -15.25
C ASP A 326 25.32 -1.44 -16.63
N LEU A 327 24.19 -2.14 -16.72
CA LEU A 327 23.75 -2.77 -17.97
C LEU A 327 22.86 -1.78 -18.73
N ASP A 328 23.28 -1.42 -19.94
CA ASP A 328 22.60 -0.44 -20.77
C ASP A 328 21.82 -1.12 -21.89
N ILE A 329 20.57 -0.71 -22.09
CA ILE A 329 19.78 -1.11 -23.24
C ILE A 329 20.10 -0.25 -24.47
N HIS A 330 20.37 -0.91 -25.58
CA HIS A 330 20.54 -0.31 -26.90
C HIS A 330 19.46 -0.81 -27.85
N VAL A 331 18.55 0.06 -28.25
CA VAL A 331 17.45 -0.27 -29.16
C VAL A 331 17.69 0.41 -30.50
N LYS A 332 17.80 -0.37 -31.58
CA LYS A 332 17.80 0.16 -32.95
C LYS A 332 16.38 0.18 -33.49
N THR A 333 15.93 1.35 -33.92
CA THR A 333 14.58 1.59 -34.47
C THR A 333 14.44 0.99 -35.87
N PRO A 334 13.20 0.85 -36.38
CA PRO A 334 12.95 0.41 -37.76
C PRO A 334 13.65 1.28 -38.81
N SER A 335 13.77 2.59 -38.54
CA SER A 335 14.48 3.56 -39.40
C SER A 335 16.01 3.46 -39.32
N GLY A 336 16.54 2.63 -38.41
CA GLY A 336 17.97 2.40 -38.22
C GLY A 336 18.65 3.31 -37.19
N ASN A 337 17.92 4.26 -36.58
CA ASN A 337 18.43 5.10 -35.50
C ASN A 337 18.61 4.28 -34.21
N LYS A 338 19.47 4.74 -33.30
CA LYS A 338 19.76 4.03 -32.04
C LYS A 338 19.29 4.84 -30.84
N ILE A 339 18.62 4.17 -29.92
CA ILE A 339 18.18 4.69 -28.62
C ILE A 339 19.02 4.03 -27.54
N TYR A 340 19.66 4.84 -26.71
CA TYR A 340 20.52 4.46 -25.59
C TYR A 340 20.77 5.70 -24.72
N TYR A 341 21.50 5.58 -23.60
CA TYR A 341 21.74 6.70 -22.69
C TYR A 341 22.22 8.00 -23.37
N GLY A 342 23.14 7.89 -24.34
CA GLY A 342 23.67 9.03 -25.09
C GLY A 342 22.73 9.58 -26.18
N ASN A 343 21.70 8.83 -26.57
CA ASN A 343 20.65 9.29 -27.49
C ASN A 343 19.29 8.76 -27.02
N LYS A 344 18.66 9.49 -26.10
CA LYS A 344 17.47 9.00 -25.36
C LYS A 344 16.17 9.02 -26.17
N SER A 345 16.13 9.64 -27.34
CA SER A 345 14.93 9.66 -28.17
C SER A 345 15.27 9.63 -29.65
N ALA A 346 14.55 8.80 -30.41
CA ALA A 346 14.64 8.73 -31.86
C ALA A 346 13.35 8.14 -32.43
N ASP A 347 12.90 8.60 -33.61
CA ASP A 347 11.71 8.10 -34.32
C ASP A 347 10.41 8.08 -33.48
N GLY A 348 10.33 8.95 -32.48
CA GLY A 348 9.22 9.01 -31.53
C GLY A 348 9.16 7.83 -30.55
N CYS A 349 10.28 7.15 -30.34
CA CYS A 349 10.53 6.23 -29.23
C CYS A 349 11.47 6.92 -28.22
N THR A 350 11.40 6.53 -26.95
CA THR A 350 12.09 7.23 -25.85
C THR A 350 12.60 6.26 -24.79
N LEU A 351 13.83 6.46 -24.30
CA LEU A 351 14.36 5.81 -23.10
C LEU A 351 13.79 6.52 -21.87
N ASP A 352 12.89 5.87 -21.15
CA ASP A 352 12.10 6.46 -20.07
C ASP A 352 12.88 6.56 -18.76
N PHE A 353 13.65 5.53 -18.44
CA PHE A 353 14.52 5.47 -17.28
C PHE A 353 15.64 4.44 -17.50
N ASP A 354 16.69 4.62 -16.73
CA ASP A 354 18.02 4.03 -16.89
C ASP A 354 18.58 3.82 -15.47
N ALA A 355 19.25 2.70 -15.23
CA ALA A 355 19.58 2.27 -13.87
C ALA A 355 21.10 2.14 -13.68
N ASN A 356 21.57 2.34 -12.45
CA ASN A 356 22.97 2.18 -12.05
C ASN A 356 24.00 3.17 -12.63
N VAL A 357 23.53 4.29 -13.19
CA VAL A 357 24.33 5.43 -13.70
C VAL A 357 25.47 5.84 -12.77
N THR A 358 25.21 5.88 -11.45
CA THR A 358 26.18 6.32 -10.44
C THR A 358 26.53 5.21 -9.44
N GLN A 359 25.53 4.46 -8.97
CA GLN A 359 25.69 3.42 -7.96
C GLN A 359 24.66 2.29 -8.19
N GLY A 360 24.97 1.09 -7.70
CA GLY A 360 24.07 -0.05 -7.81
C GLY A 360 22.74 0.14 -7.06
N GLU A 361 21.64 -0.06 -7.77
CA GLU A 361 20.27 -0.08 -7.25
C GLU A 361 19.87 -1.51 -6.86
N ALA A 362 19.02 -1.63 -5.83
CA ALA A 362 18.52 -2.94 -5.37
C ALA A 362 17.58 -3.62 -6.38
N ASN A 363 16.99 -2.85 -7.29
CA ASN A 363 16.03 -3.29 -8.28
C ASN A 363 16.34 -2.57 -9.62
N PRO A 364 17.45 -2.91 -10.29
CA PRO A 364 17.92 -2.19 -11.46
C PRO A 364 17.18 -2.61 -12.75
N CYS A 365 16.63 -1.62 -13.46
CA CYS A 365 15.90 -1.84 -14.71
C CYS A 365 15.87 -0.59 -15.60
N GLU A 366 15.78 -0.81 -16.91
CA GLU A 366 15.65 0.23 -17.93
C GLU A 366 14.43 -0.01 -18.82
N ASN A 367 13.92 1.04 -19.47
CA ASN A 367 12.79 0.90 -20.37
C ASN A 367 12.84 1.87 -21.55
N VAL A 368 12.53 1.35 -22.75
CA VAL A 368 12.29 2.16 -23.95
C VAL A 368 10.83 2.05 -24.37
N SER A 369 10.11 3.16 -24.34
CA SER A 369 8.81 3.34 -24.98
C SER A 369 8.97 3.33 -26.50
N CYS A 370 8.26 2.42 -27.18
CA CYS A 370 8.39 2.13 -28.60
C CYS A 370 7.10 2.46 -29.39
N LYS A 371 7.22 2.40 -30.71
CA LYS A 371 6.10 2.40 -31.66
C LYS A 371 6.02 1.06 -32.40
N PRO A 372 4.95 0.79 -33.15
CA PRO A 372 4.92 -0.35 -34.08
C PRO A 372 6.12 -0.35 -35.04
N GLY A 373 6.63 -1.54 -35.34
CA GLY A 373 7.80 -1.75 -36.20
C GLY A 373 8.74 -2.83 -35.67
N THR A 374 9.79 -3.14 -36.44
CA THR A 374 10.82 -4.12 -36.07
C THR A 374 12.04 -3.44 -35.46
N PHE A 375 12.43 -3.88 -34.26
CA PHE A 375 13.54 -3.35 -33.49
C PHE A 375 14.63 -4.40 -33.32
N GLU A 376 15.89 -3.96 -33.29
CA GLU A 376 17.02 -4.78 -32.84
C GLU A 376 17.40 -4.36 -31.43
N VAL A 377 17.34 -5.29 -30.47
CA VAL A 377 17.64 -5.01 -29.06
C VAL A 377 18.97 -5.62 -28.68
N SER A 378 19.87 -4.78 -28.21
CA SER A 378 21.17 -5.17 -27.69
C SER A 378 21.38 -4.67 -26.28
N VAL A 379 22.24 -5.33 -25.52
CA VAL A 379 22.66 -4.90 -24.18
C VAL A 379 24.16 -4.60 -24.21
N ASP A 380 24.63 -3.63 -23.43
CA ASP A 380 26.04 -3.42 -23.09
C ASP A 380 26.22 -3.51 -21.58
N ASN A 381 27.43 -3.79 -21.10
CA ASN A 381 27.79 -3.57 -19.70
C ASN A 381 28.76 -2.39 -19.65
N TYR A 382 28.22 -1.19 -19.47
CA TYR A 382 28.95 0.06 -19.57
C TYR A 382 29.92 0.25 -18.41
N THR A 383 29.51 -0.12 -17.20
CA THR A 383 30.35 -0.11 -16.00
C THR A 383 30.30 -1.47 -15.33
N ARG A 384 31.26 -2.32 -15.70
CA ARG A 384 31.40 -3.66 -15.12
C ARG A 384 31.88 -3.58 -13.69
N ARG A 385 31.13 -4.22 -12.78
CA ARG A 385 31.45 -4.33 -11.36
C ARG A 385 31.55 -5.79 -10.90
N THR A 386 30.94 -6.73 -11.63
CA THR A 386 30.97 -8.17 -11.31
C THR A 386 32.06 -8.91 -12.10
N ARG A 387 32.83 -9.76 -11.40
CA ARG A 387 33.89 -10.60 -12.01
C ARG A 387 33.34 -11.80 -12.80
N GLY A 388 32.15 -12.30 -12.46
CA GLY A 388 31.47 -13.42 -13.11
C GLY A 388 30.48 -13.00 -14.19
N ALA A 389 29.81 -13.98 -14.81
CA ALA A 389 28.74 -13.72 -15.76
C ALA A 389 27.55 -13.02 -15.07
N VAL A 390 26.91 -12.09 -15.79
CA VAL A 390 25.77 -11.32 -15.27
C VAL A 390 24.51 -11.68 -16.06
N PRO A 391 23.59 -12.48 -15.50
CA PRO A 391 22.31 -12.79 -16.14
C PRO A 391 21.38 -11.58 -16.12
N PHE A 392 20.57 -11.44 -17.17
CA PHE A 392 19.58 -10.37 -17.33
C PHE A 392 18.41 -10.86 -18.20
N GLN A 393 17.32 -10.10 -18.24
CA GLN A 393 16.17 -10.37 -19.10
C GLN A 393 15.80 -9.13 -19.91
N VAL A 394 15.48 -9.33 -21.20
CA VAL A 394 14.84 -8.33 -22.04
C VAL A 394 13.37 -8.68 -22.19
N VAL A 395 12.50 -7.76 -21.80
CA VAL A 395 11.04 -7.93 -21.82
C VAL A 395 10.45 -7.04 -22.91
N CYS A 396 9.92 -7.64 -23.97
CA CYS A 396 9.17 -6.93 -25.01
C CYS A 396 7.67 -7.02 -24.71
N ARG A 397 7.02 -5.88 -24.51
CA ARG A 397 5.59 -5.81 -24.18
C ARG A 397 4.83 -5.01 -25.21
N GLN A 398 3.69 -5.55 -25.61
CA GLN A 398 2.72 -4.90 -26.47
C GLN A 398 1.32 -5.05 -25.87
N GLU A 399 0.55 -3.97 -25.91
CA GLU A 399 -0.86 -3.94 -25.52
C GLU A 399 -1.65 -5.09 -26.19
N GLY A 400 -2.39 -5.85 -25.37
CA GLY A 400 -3.21 -6.96 -25.84
C GLY A 400 -2.44 -8.21 -26.28
N MET A 401 -1.13 -8.28 -26.07
CA MET A 401 -0.28 -9.43 -26.39
C MET A 401 0.43 -9.96 -25.14
N PRO A 402 0.79 -11.25 -25.08
CA PRO A 402 1.68 -11.76 -24.03
C PRO A 402 3.05 -11.09 -24.12
N ASP A 403 3.68 -10.85 -22.96
CA ASP A 403 5.05 -10.34 -22.90
C ASP A 403 5.98 -11.40 -23.50
N VAL A 404 6.90 -10.98 -24.36
CA VAL A 404 7.94 -11.86 -24.89
C VAL A 404 9.23 -11.58 -24.12
N VAL A 405 9.68 -12.56 -23.35
CA VAL A 405 10.87 -12.47 -22.51
C VAL A 405 12.03 -13.20 -23.18
N TYR A 406 13.16 -12.52 -23.29
CA TYR A 406 14.42 -13.08 -23.78
C TYR A 406 15.43 -13.10 -22.64
N ASP A 407 15.86 -14.29 -22.24
CA ASP A 407 16.94 -14.44 -21.28
C ASP A 407 18.28 -14.13 -21.94
N GLY A 408 19.13 -13.42 -21.21
CA GLY A 408 20.47 -13.07 -21.64
C GLY A 408 21.49 -13.25 -20.52
N THR A 409 22.76 -13.32 -20.90
CA THR A 409 23.85 -13.33 -19.93
C THR A 409 25.03 -12.57 -20.51
N TRP A 410 25.48 -11.55 -19.80
CA TRP A 410 26.71 -10.83 -20.13
C TRP A 410 27.92 -11.68 -19.70
N PRO A 411 28.72 -12.22 -20.64
CA PRO A 411 29.80 -13.14 -20.30
C PRO A 411 30.91 -12.46 -19.48
N ALA A 412 31.62 -13.25 -18.68
CA ALA A 412 32.74 -12.78 -17.85
C ALA A 412 33.82 -12.03 -18.68
N ASN A 413 34.12 -12.54 -19.86
CA ASN A 413 35.22 -12.04 -20.71
C ASN A 413 34.77 -11.06 -21.81
N ARG A 414 33.51 -10.60 -21.77
CA ARG A 414 33.00 -9.64 -22.77
C ARG A 414 33.32 -8.21 -22.34
N ALA A 415 34.04 -7.49 -23.21
CA ALA A 415 34.42 -6.10 -23.00
C ALA A 415 33.23 -5.14 -23.23
N LYS A 416 33.22 -4.02 -22.49
CA LYS A 416 32.37 -2.85 -22.71
C LYS A 416 32.37 -2.41 -24.18
N GLY A 417 31.26 -1.87 -24.66
CA GLY A 417 31.10 -1.34 -26.01
C GLY A 417 30.91 -2.41 -27.08
N ARG A 418 31.02 -3.70 -26.72
CA ARG A 418 30.67 -4.82 -27.60
C ARG A 418 29.23 -5.23 -27.35
N LEU A 419 28.29 -4.47 -27.91
CA LEU A 419 26.86 -4.74 -27.86
C LEU A 419 26.56 -6.22 -28.07
N LEU A 420 25.82 -6.83 -27.14
CA LEU A 420 25.30 -8.19 -27.25
C LEU A 420 23.89 -8.09 -27.85
N LEU A 421 23.73 -8.46 -29.12
CA LEU A 421 22.41 -8.56 -29.73
C LEU A 421 21.63 -9.68 -29.04
N VAL A 422 20.51 -9.32 -28.42
CA VAL A 422 19.65 -10.24 -27.66
C VAL A 422 18.53 -10.77 -28.54
N CYS A 423 17.80 -9.86 -29.21
CA CYS A 423 16.68 -10.23 -30.04
C CYS A 423 16.39 -9.23 -31.15
N ARG A 424 15.61 -9.68 -32.14
CA ARG A 424 14.87 -8.83 -33.06
C ARG A 424 13.39 -9.00 -32.75
N HIS A 425 12.69 -7.92 -32.43
CA HIS A 425 11.29 -7.97 -32.03
C HIS A 425 10.43 -7.06 -32.89
N THR A 426 9.27 -7.55 -33.31
CA THR A 426 8.34 -6.80 -34.16
C THR A 426 7.07 -6.50 -33.40
N PHE A 427 6.81 -5.21 -33.21
CA PHE A 427 5.55 -4.70 -32.69
C PHE A 427 4.58 -4.44 -33.84
N THR A 428 3.35 -4.92 -33.71
CA THR A 428 2.29 -4.65 -34.71
C THR A 428 1.49 -3.40 -34.34
N GLU A 429 0.80 -2.80 -35.32
CA GLU A 429 -0.22 -1.80 -35.02
C GLU A 429 -1.25 -2.39 -34.05
N ALA A 430 -1.51 -1.67 -32.96
CA ALA A 430 -2.60 -2.02 -32.06
C ALA A 430 -3.91 -1.86 -32.84
N ARG A 431 -4.52 -2.99 -33.23
CA ARG A 431 -5.88 -3.01 -33.78
C ARG A 431 -6.84 -3.63 -32.76
N GLU A 432 -8.04 -3.05 -32.77
CA GLU A 432 -9.15 -3.15 -31.81
C GLU A 432 -8.96 -2.32 -30.54
N GLU A 433 -9.98 -1.51 -30.22
CA GLU A 433 -10.03 -0.77 -28.96
C GLU A 433 -10.43 -1.75 -27.85
N PRO A 434 -9.53 -2.08 -26.91
CA PRO A 434 -9.76 -3.15 -25.95
C PRO A 434 -10.86 -2.83 -24.91
N ALA A 435 -11.29 -1.56 -24.83
CA ALA A 435 -12.26 -1.06 -23.86
C ALA A 435 -13.24 -0.09 -24.52
N VAL A 436 -14.47 -0.53 -24.73
CA VAL A 436 -15.54 0.28 -25.34
C VAL A 436 -16.74 0.32 -24.39
N VAL A 437 -17.41 1.45 -24.28
CA VAL A 437 -18.65 1.55 -23.49
C VAL A 437 -19.67 0.58 -24.07
N ALA A 438 -20.15 -0.32 -23.22
CA ALA A 438 -21.14 -1.31 -23.59
C ALA A 438 -22.47 -0.65 -23.96
N THR A 439 -23.25 -1.36 -24.76
CA THR A 439 -24.60 -0.99 -25.19
C THR A 439 -25.59 -2.02 -24.71
N THR A 440 -26.89 -1.71 -24.76
CA THR A 440 -27.94 -2.69 -24.49
C THR A 440 -27.87 -3.93 -25.38
N ASP A 441 -27.29 -3.80 -26.57
CA ASP A 441 -27.21 -4.89 -27.55
C ASP A 441 -26.10 -5.88 -27.17
N ASP A 442 -25.02 -5.42 -26.54
CA ASP A 442 -23.95 -6.27 -26.00
C ASP A 442 -24.45 -7.19 -24.87
N LEU A 443 -25.56 -6.82 -24.24
CA LEU A 443 -26.21 -7.58 -23.17
C LEU A 443 -27.42 -8.40 -23.66
N ALA A 444 -27.87 -8.18 -24.90
CA ALA A 444 -29.07 -8.84 -25.42
C ALA A 444 -28.83 -10.35 -25.60
N GLY A 445 -29.50 -11.17 -24.80
CA GLY A 445 -29.36 -12.63 -24.84
C GLY A 445 -28.13 -13.17 -24.12
N ALA A 446 -27.33 -12.31 -23.47
CA ALA A 446 -26.20 -12.76 -22.65
C ALA A 446 -26.70 -13.46 -21.37
N CYS A 447 -26.14 -14.63 -21.06
CA CYS A 447 -26.49 -15.35 -19.83
C CYS A 447 -26.05 -14.53 -18.61
N GLY A 448 -26.97 -14.27 -17.68
CA GLY A 448 -26.68 -13.49 -16.47
C GLY A 448 -26.80 -11.98 -16.66
N ALA A 449 -27.38 -11.49 -17.77
CA ALA A 449 -27.78 -10.10 -17.90
C ALA A 449 -29.25 -9.97 -18.33
N THR A 450 -29.92 -8.95 -17.81
CA THR A 450 -31.27 -8.57 -18.22
C THR A 450 -31.33 -7.08 -18.51
N VAL A 451 -32.00 -6.73 -19.61
CA VAL A 451 -32.14 -5.35 -20.07
C VAL A 451 -33.61 -5.04 -20.28
N TYR A 452 -34.07 -3.95 -19.67
CA TYR A 452 -35.45 -3.48 -19.76
C TYR A 452 -35.45 -2.05 -20.29
N ARG A 453 -35.91 -1.85 -21.52
CA ARG A 453 -36.01 -0.53 -22.13
C ARG A 453 -37.25 0.20 -21.59
N CYS A 454 -37.10 1.49 -21.31
CA CYS A 454 -38.20 2.36 -20.87
C CYS A 454 -38.74 3.17 -22.07
N GLY A 455 -40.05 3.40 -22.10
CA GLY A 455 -40.78 3.81 -23.30
C GLY A 455 -40.28 5.10 -23.99
N ARG A 456 -40.19 5.04 -25.32
CA ARG A 456 -40.36 6.19 -26.23
C ARG A 456 -41.82 6.23 -26.65
N ALA A 457 -42.50 7.37 -26.49
CA ALA A 457 -43.87 7.53 -26.97
C ALA A 457 -43.91 7.36 -28.50
N THR A 458 -44.68 6.39 -29.00
CA THR A 458 -45.27 6.47 -30.34
C THR A 458 -46.50 7.38 -30.28
N GLU A 459 -46.67 8.24 -31.28
CA GLU A 459 -47.74 9.24 -31.39
C GLU A 459 -49.17 8.73 -31.11
N PRO A 460 -50.10 9.61 -30.69
CA PRO A 460 -51.38 9.19 -30.12
C PRO A 460 -52.39 8.77 -31.20
N ALA A 461 -52.63 7.47 -31.33
CA ALA A 461 -53.77 6.94 -32.09
C ALA A 461 -54.94 6.56 -31.15
N GLN A 462 -55.94 7.45 -31.13
CA GLN A 462 -57.38 7.18 -30.91
C GLN A 462 -57.82 6.36 -29.67
N VAL A 463 -57.89 7.05 -28.53
CA VAL A 463 -58.74 6.66 -27.40
C VAL A 463 -60.19 6.99 -27.75
N GLY A 464 -60.93 6.02 -28.32
CA GLY A 464 -62.33 6.25 -28.69
C GLY A 464 -63.24 5.02 -28.73
N ARG A 465 -62.75 3.78 -28.56
CA ARG A 465 -63.59 2.57 -28.78
C ARG A 465 -63.59 1.50 -27.70
N VAL A 466 -62.78 1.61 -26.64
CA VAL A 466 -62.67 0.52 -25.65
C VAL A 466 -63.65 0.65 -24.47
N PHE A 467 -64.24 1.83 -24.27
CA PHE A 467 -65.10 2.07 -23.09
C PHE A 467 -66.56 1.56 -23.21
N MET A 468 -66.99 1.02 -24.35
CA MET A 468 -68.37 0.55 -24.54
C MET A 468 -68.55 -0.98 -24.66
N SER A 469 -67.49 -1.79 -24.73
CA SER A 469 -67.63 -3.24 -24.94
C SER A 469 -67.62 -4.10 -23.67
N MET A 470 -67.21 -3.57 -22.50
CA MET A 470 -67.17 -4.34 -21.25
C MET A 470 -68.49 -4.37 -20.46
N ALA A 471 -69.49 -3.56 -20.82
CA ALA A 471 -70.75 -3.48 -20.09
C ALA A 471 -71.77 -4.59 -20.44
N ALA A 472 -71.45 -5.51 -21.38
CA ALA A 472 -72.45 -6.39 -22.00
C ALA A 472 -72.29 -7.91 -21.75
N SER A 473 -71.35 -8.38 -20.93
CA SER A 473 -71.06 -9.83 -20.86
C SER A 473 -71.24 -10.53 -19.50
N THR A 474 -71.66 -9.84 -18.43
CA THR A 474 -71.98 -10.53 -17.17
C THR A 474 -73.43 -10.96 -17.08
N SER A 475 -73.75 -12.10 -17.69
CA SER A 475 -74.88 -12.92 -17.28
C SER A 475 -74.50 -14.41 -17.24
N ASN A 476 -74.97 -15.06 -16.16
CA ASN A 476 -75.14 -16.50 -15.93
C ASN A 476 -74.02 -17.39 -15.32
N LYS A 477 -74.41 -17.92 -14.15
CA LYS A 477 -74.38 -19.32 -13.67
C LYS A 477 -73.29 -19.82 -12.69
N THR A 478 -73.73 -19.89 -11.42
CA THR A 478 -73.81 -21.05 -10.47
C THR A 478 -72.59 -21.91 -10.10
N ALA A 479 -72.43 -22.06 -8.78
CA ALA A 479 -71.44 -22.75 -7.91
C ALA A 479 -71.50 -24.33 -7.96
N PRO A 480 -70.69 -25.16 -7.22
CA PRO A 480 -70.24 -24.94 -5.82
C PRO A 480 -68.84 -25.43 -5.34
N ALA A 481 -68.39 -24.70 -4.30
CA ALA A 481 -67.75 -25.09 -3.03
C ALA A 481 -66.48 -25.97 -2.94
N ALA A 482 -65.38 -25.33 -2.49
CA ALA A 482 -64.65 -25.72 -1.27
C ALA A 482 -63.85 -24.50 -0.75
N ASP A 483 -64.03 -24.18 0.54
CA ASP A 483 -63.27 -23.18 1.31
C ASP A 483 -61.86 -23.73 1.63
N PRO A 484 -60.79 -22.89 1.77
CA PRO A 484 -60.73 -22.06 2.97
C PRO A 484 -60.08 -20.67 2.81
N VAL A 485 -60.38 -19.83 3.81
CA VAL A 485 -59.77 -18.53 4.12
C VAL A 485 -60.20 -17.42 3.17
N ARG A 486 -61.24 -16.69 3.58
CA ARG A 486 -61.57 -15.35 3.08
C ARG A 486 -60.35 -14.42 3.19
N ARG A 487 -59.51 -14.39 2.14
CA ARG A 487 -58.75 -13.19 1.81
C ARG A 487 -59.77 -12.11 1.52
N LYS A 488 -59.75 -11.01 2.29
CA LYS A 488 -60.48 -9.79 1.92
C LYS A 488 -60.14 -9.48 0.46
N LYS A 489 -61.14 -9.48 -0.43
CA LYS A 489 -60.95 -9.04 -1.80
C LYS A 489 -60.57 -7.56 -1.74
N ALA A 490 -59.35 -7.26 -2.13
CA ALA A 490 -58.82 -5.91 -2.17
C ALA A 490 -59.67 -5.05 -3.11
N PHE A 491 -59.91 -3.79 -2.72
CA PHE A 491 -60.66 -2.84 -3.54
C PHE A 491 -59.88 -2.50 -4.83
N LEU A 492 -60.57 -2.04 -5.88
CA LEU A 492 -59.93 -1.58 -7.13
C LEU A 492 -58.88 -0.48 -6.86
N SER A 493 -59.09 0.35 -5.83
CA SER A 493 -58.13 1.35 -5.36
C SER A 493 -56.86 0.79 -4.73
N GLU A 494 -56.90 -0.42 -4.14
CA GLU A 494 -55.74 -1.12 -3.57
C GLU A 494 -54.96 -1.89 -4.64
N SER A 495 -55.60 -2.23 -5.76
CA SER A 495 -54.98 -2.90 -6.92
C SER A 495 -54.38 -1.92 -7.94
N VAL A 496 -54.83 -0.66 -7.95
CA VAL A 496 -54.34 0.39 -8.86
C VAL A 496 -53.11 1.15 -8.33
N LYS A 497 -52.67 0.94 -7.08
CA LYS A 497 -51.54 1.69 -6.48
C LYS A 497 -50.58 0.86 -5.61
N ARG A 498 -50.28 -0.40 -5.97
CA ARG A 498 -49.03 -1.00 -5.48
C ARG A 498 -47.88 -0.48 -6.33
N HIS A 499 -47.33 0.66 -5.90
CA HIS A 499 -46.09 1.14 -6.48
C HIS A 499 -44.95 0.17 -6.14
N PRO A 500 -44.02 -0.08 -7.08
CA PRO A 500 -42.83 -0.88 -6.82
C PRO A 500 -42.05 -0.39 -5.60
N THR A 501 -41.73 -1.30 -4.70
CA THR A 501 -40.92 -1.04 -3.51
C THR A 501 -39.52 -1.63 -3.61
N THR A 502 -39.27 -2.49 -4.60
CA THR A 502 -37.96 -3.06 -4.91
C THR A 502 -37.62 -2.86 -6.38
N VAL A 503 -36.33 -2.97 -6.73
CA VAL A 503 -35.90 -2.90 -8.14
C VAL A 503 -36.53 -4.01 -8.98
N SER A 504 -36.63 -5.22 -8.45
CA SER A 504 -37.26 -6.35 -9.15
C SER A 504 -38.75 -6.12 -9.42
N GLU A 505 -39.49 -5.53 -8.48
CA GLU A 505 -40.88 -5.11 -8.70
C GLU A 505 -40.99 -4.00 -9.75
N LEU A 506 -40.03 -3.07 -9.78
CA LEU A 506 -40.02 -1.98 -10.75
C LEU A 506 -39.81 -2.51 -12.16
N VAL A 507 -38.83 -3.41 -12.30
CA VAL A 507 -38.55 -4.12 -13.55
C VAL A 507 -39.81 -4.83 -14.05
N ALA A 508 -40.45 -5.64 -13.19
CA ALA A 508 -41.67 -6.35 -13.55
C ALA A 508 -42.81 -5.39 -13.97
N HIS A 509 -42.90 -4.22 -13.32
CA HIS A 509 -43.89 -3.20 -13.66
C HIS A 509 -43.63 -2.58 -15.05
N VAL A 510 -42.39 -2.19 -15.35
CA VAL A 510 -42.00 -1.61 -16.64
C VAL A 510 -42.19 -2.62 -17.78
N GLN A 511 -41.91 -3.90 -17.53
CA GLN A 511 -42.18 -4.97 -18.52
C GLN A 511 -43.67 -5.10 -18.82
N ALA A 512 -44.52 -5.05 -17.79
CA ALA A 512 -45.97 -5.13 -17.95
C ALA A 512 -46.57 -3.85 -18.56
N HIS A 513 -45.91 -2.70 -18.39
CA HIS A 513 -46.36 -1.39 -18.85
C HIS A 513 -45.26 -0.66 -19.62
N PRO A 514 -45.00 -1.02 -20.90
CA PRO A 514 -43.90 -0.43 -21.69
C PRO A 514 -43.98 1.09 -21.89
N ALA A 515 -45.16 1.68 -21.70
CA ALA A 515 -45.39 3.13 -21.79
C ALA A 515 -44.92 3.90 -20.54
N THR A 516 -44.57 3.22 -19.44
CA THR A 516 -44.11 3.83 -18.21
C THR A 516 -42.83 4.63 -18.44
N GLN A 517 -42.84 5.89 -17.99
CA GLN A 517 -41.69 6.78 -18.02
C GLN A 517 -40.94 6.71 -16.69
N LEU A 518 -39.63 6.46 -16.78
CA LEU A 518 -38.75 6.50 -15.62
C LEU A 518 -37.79 7.69 -15.71
N ALA A 519 -37.56 8.33 -14.57
CA ALA A 519 -36.60 9.41 -14.42
C ALA A 519 -35.88 9.34 -13.07
N VAL A 520 -34.71 9.96 -13.00
CA VAL A 520 -33.95 10.17 -11.76
C VAL A 520 -33.53 11.62 -11.66
N ARG A 521 -33.23 12.08 -10.45
CA ARG A 521 -32.62 13.39 -10.22
C ARG A 521 -31.11 13.24 -10.17
N ALA A 522 -30.38 13.92 -11.06
CA ALA A 522 -28.93 13.74 -11.23
C ALA A 522 -28.14 13.86 -9.92
N ARG A 523 -28.48 14.85 -9.08
CA ARG A 523 -27.79 15.11 -7.80
C ARG A 523 -27.94 14.01 -6.73
N ASP A 524 -28.88 13.09 -6.91
CA ASP A 524 -29.16 12.03 -5.94
C ASP A 524 -28.40 10.73 -6.30
N HIS A 525 -27.73 10.70 -7.46
CA HIS A 525 -27.10 9.51 -8.02
C HIS A 525 -25.64 9.77 -8.42
N ALA A 526 -24.79 8.78 -8.17
CA ALA A 526 -23.39 8.82 -8.57
C ALA A 526 -23.21 8.30 -10.00
N PRO A 527 -22.29 8.90 -10.79
CA PRO A 527 -22.07 8.51 -12.16
C PRO A 527 -21.41 7.13 -12.26
N GLY A 528 -21.72 6.43 -13.35
CA GLY A 528 -21.08 5.18 -13.72
C GLY A 528 -21.36 4.80 -15.16
N TYR A 529 -20.66 3.78 -15.62
CA TYR A 529 -20.81 3.21 -16.95
C TYR A 529 -20.42 1.74 -16.96
N MET A 530 -20.74 1.04 -18.04
CA MET A 530 -20.32 -0.35 -18.27
C MET A 530 -19.39 -0.43 -19.47
N VAL A 531 -18.35 -1.26 -19.38
CA VAL A 531 -17.32 -1.38 -20.44
C VAL A 531 -17.29 -2.81 -20.96
N SER A 532 -17.47 -2.97 -22.27
CA SER A 532 -17.17 -4.21 -22.98
C SER A 532 -15.65 -4.31 -23.18
N LEU A 533 -15.09 -5.42 -22.70
CA LEU A 533 -13.66 -5.69 -22.76
C LEU A 533 -13.36 -6.74 -23.83
N ALA A 534 -12.56 -6.38 -24.82
CA ALA A 534 -12.13 -7.31 -25.86
C ALA A 534 -10.76 -7.91 -25.51
N THR A 535 -10.67 -9.24 -25.49
CA THR A 535 -9.41 -9.97 -25.33
C THR A 535 -9.20 -10.94 -26.49
N LYS A 536 -7.99 -10.99 -27.06
CA LYS A 536 -7.66 -11.91 -28.16
C LYS A 536 -7.74 -13.39 -27.75
N CYS A 537 -7.50 -13.68 -26.48
CA CYS A 537 -7.62 -15.01 -25.92
C CYS A 537 -9.01 -15.18 -25.31
N ALA A 538 -9.72 -16.23 -25.73
CA ALA A 538 -10.99 -16.61 -25.11
C ALA A 538 -10.75 -17.10 -23.66
N GLY A 539 -11.73 -16.87 -22.78
CA GLY A 539 -11.69 -17.37 -21.41
C GLY A 539 -10.73 -16.63 -20.46
N VAL A 540 -10.16 -15.49 -20.87
CA VAL A 540 -9.32 -14.64 -20.01
C VAL A 540 -10.10 -14.10 -18.84
N ARG A 541 -11.37 -13.76 -19.03
CA ARG A 541 -12.25 -13.28 -17.97
C ARG A 541 -13.13 -14.42 -17.46
N LYS A 542 -13.49 -14.37 -16.17
CA LYS A 542 -14.48 -15.26 -15.55
C LYS A 542 -15.88 -15.09 -16.16
N THR A 543 -16.12 -13.95 -16.79
CA THR A 543 -17.39 -13.60 -17.44
C THR A 543 -17.12 -12.72 -18.65
N ASP A 544 -17.90 -12.92 -19.70
CA ASP A 544 -17.90 -12.07 -20.90
C ASP A 544 -18.79 -10.84 -20.72
N LEU A 545 -19.53 -10.74 -19.60
CA LEU A 545 -20.40 -9.60 -19.32
C LEU A 545 -19.58 -8.29 -19.19
N PRO A 546 -20.13 -7.13 -19.60
CA PRO A 546 -19.49 -5.84 -19.44
C PRO A 546 -19.07 -5.54 -17.99
N ALA A 547 -17.88 -4.95 -17.83
CA ALA A 547 -17.32 -4.58 -16.53
C ALA A 547 -17.99 -3.30 -15.99
N PRO A 548 -18.54 -3.31 -14.76
CA PRO A 548 -19.17 -2.15 -14.18
C PRO A 548 -18.15 -1.17 -13.60
N CYS A 549 -18.27 0.12 -13.94
CA CYS A 549 -17.40 1.20 -13.47
C CYS A 549 -18.23 2.27 -12.75
N HIS A 550 -18.13 2.33 -11.43
CA HIS A 550 -18.90 3.22 -10.56
C HIS A 550 -17.97 4.22 -9.85
N PHE A 551 -18.28 5.51 -9.90
CA PHE A 551 -17.57 6.50 -9.10
C PHE A 551 -18.16 6.57 -7.70
N HIS A 552 -17.38 6.11 -6.72
CA HIS A 552 -17.67 6.38 -5.32
C HIS A 552 -17.33 7.84 -4.98
N ASP A 553 -16.09 8.25 -5.26
CA ASP A 553 -15.60 9.60 -4.98
C ASP A 553 -15.26 10.39 -6.24
N LYS A 554 -15.52 11.69 -6.19
CA LYS A 554 -15.03 12.64 -7.20
C LYS A 554 -13.49 12.66 -7.13
N HIS A 555 -12.82 12.71 -8.28
CA HIS A 555 -11.36 12.66 -8.46
C HIS A 555 -10.68 11.29 -8.26
N ALA A 556 -11.42 10.25 -7.85
CA ALA A 556 -10.90 8.88 -7.78
C ALA A 556 -11.20 8.09 -9.06
N LEU A 557 -10.42 7.03 -9.35
CA LEU A 557 -10.76 6.07 -10.38
C LEU A 557 -12.06 5.34 -10.01
N PRO A 558 -12.91 4.99 -11.00
CA PRO A 558 -14.13 4.24 -10.73
C PRO A 558 -13.79 2.82 -10.30
N VAL A 559 -14.61 2.27 -9.42
CA VAL A 559 -14.47 0.93 -8.85
C VAL A 559 -15.69 0.07 -9.21
N LYS A 560 -15.64 -1.23 -8.89
CA LYS A 560 -16.85 -2.05 -8.96
C LYS A 560 -17.91 -1.51 -7.99
N PRO A 561 -19.19 -1.45 -8.39
CA PRO A 561 -20.27 -1.03 -7.51
C PRO A 561 -20.40 -2.02 -6.35
N VAL A 562 -20.40 -1.51 -5.11
CA VAL A 562 -20.58 -2.30 -3.89
C VAL A 562 -21.90 -1.91 -3.25
N ARG A 563 -22.72 -2.90 -2.89
CA ARG A 563 -24.01 -2.66 -2.21
C ARG A 563 -23.81 -2.00 -0.85
N ALA A 564 -24.80 -1.22 -0.42
CA ALA A 564 -24.79 -0.42 0.79
C ALA A 564 -23.65 0.62 0.89
N THR A 565 -23.02 0.97 -0.24
CA THR A 565 -21.98 2.02 -0.26
C THR A 565 -22.47 3.24 -1.03
N VAL A 566 -22.40 4.41 -0.39
CA VAL A 566 -22.79 5.69 -0.99
C VAL A 566 -21.63 6.65 -0.85
N GLY A 567 -21.02 7.03 -1.97
CA GLY A 567 -19.89 7.95 -2.00
C GLY A 567 -20.32 9.40 -2.23
N ASN A 568 -19.34 10.29 -2.46
CA ASN A 568 -19.57 11.72 -2.65
C ASN A 568 -19.74 12.16 -4.12
N ALA A 569 -19.45 11.30 -5.10
CA ALA A 569 -19.58 11.64 -6.52
C ALA A 569 -21.04 11.83 -6.93
N ARG A 570 -21.34 12.82 -7.78
CA ARG A 570 -22.70 13.09 -8.30
C ARG A 570 -22.67 13.38 -9.79
N LEU A 571 -23.74 12.99 -10.49
CA LEU A 571 -23.95 13.37 -11.89
C LEU A 571 -24.05 14.90 -12.01
N ASP A 572 -23.26 15.45 -12.93
CA ASP A 572 -23.25 16.88 -13.24
C ASP A 572 -23.27 17.11 -14.76
N ARG A 573 -23.11 18.36 -15.19
CA ARG A 573 -23.15 18.74 -16.61
C ARG A 573 -22.05 18.09 -17.46
N SER A 574 -20.96 17.59 -16.86
CA SER A 574 -19.90 16.88 -17.60
C SER A 574 -20.35 15.50 -18.06
N TRP A 575 -21.28 14.88 -17.32
CA TRP A 575 -21.94 13.62 -17.68
C TRP A 575 -23.22 13.82 -18.47
N LEU A 576 -23.89 14.95 -18.28
CA LEU A 576 -25.21 15.26 -18.83
C LEU A 576 -25.18 16.63 -19.53
N PRO A 577 -24.67 16.70 -20.78
CA PRO A 577 -24.56 17.97 -21.51
C PRO A 577 -25.90 18.69 -21.67
N CYS A 578 -26.99 17.93 -21.83
CA CYS A 578 -28.36 18.42 -22.02
C CYS A 578 -29.22 18.29 -20.74
N MET A 579 -28.63 18.46 -19.55
CA MET A 579 -29.37 18.33 -18.28
C MET A 579 -30.49 19.36 -18.15
N SER A 580 -31.69 18.91 -17.80
CA SER A 580 -32.84 19.80 -17.59
C SER A 580 -32.61 20.79 -16.43
N PRO A 581 -33.21 21.99 -16.45
CA PRO A 581 -33.08 22.97 -15.36
C PRO A 581 -33.50 22.43 -13.99
N ASN A 582 -34.45 21.49 -13.98
CA ASN A 582 -34.98 20.88 -12.76
C ASN A 582 -34.11 19.71 -12.26
N GLY A 583 -33.04 19.34 -13.00
CA GLY A 583 -32.09 18.29 -12.65
C GLY A 583 -32.61 16.86 -12.84
N TYR A 584 -33.75 16.69 -13.51
CA TYR A 584 -34.32 15.39 -13.85
C TYR A 584 -33.79 14.89 -15.20
N VAL A 585 -33.49 13.60 -15.25
CA VAL A 585 -33.00 12.89 -16.43
C VAL A 585 -33.81 11.62 -16.61
N ARG A 586 -34.24 11.33 -17.83
CA ARG A 586 -34.99 10.10 -18.14
C ARG A 586 -34.06 8.90 -18.12
N VAL A 587 -34.58 7.77 -17.66
CA VAL A 587 -33.93 6.47 -17.72
C VAL A 587 -34.33 5.81 -19.04
N SER A 588 -33.36 5.49 -19.89
CA SER A 588 -33.58 4.80 -21.17
C SER A 588 -33.67 3.29 -21.00
N ALA A 589 -32.93 2.73 -20.05
CA ALA A 589 -33.00 1.31 -19.72
C ALA A 589 -32.61 1.03 -18.27
N VAL A 590 -33.22 -0.01 -17.69
CA VAL A 590 -32.79 -0.65 -16.45
C VAL A 590 -32.05 -1.92 -16.82
N VAL A 591 -30.84 -2.08 -16.31
CA VAL A 591 -29.94 -3.19 -16.61
C VAL A 591 -29.57 -3.89 -15.31
N ASP A 592 -29.72 -5.20 -15.28
CA ASP A 592 -29.24 -6.04 -14.18
C ASP A 592 -28.22 -7.03 -14.73
N VAL A 593 -27.06 -7.10 -14.09
CA VAL A 593 -25.94 -7.96 -14.50
C VAL A 593 -25.51 -8.76 -13.29
N ALA A 594 -25.41 -10.08 -13.46
CA ALA A 594 -25.06 -11.01 -12.41
C ALA A 594 -23.75 -10.60 -11.72
N GLY A 595 -23.78 -10.52 -10.38
CA GLY A 595 -22.64 -10.10 -9.58
C GLY A 595 -22.40 -8.58 -9.51
N SER A 596 -23.31 -7.76 -10.05
CA SER A 596 -23.27 -6.29 -9.95
C SER A 596 -24.51 -5.73 -9.23
N CYS A 597 -24.50 -4.42 -8.97
CA CYS A 597 -25.71 -3.67 -8.62
C CYS A 597 -26.53 -3.34 -9.89
N PRO A 598 -27.86 -3.17 -9.78
CA PRO A 598 -28.68 -2.69 -10.88
C PRO A 598 -28.20 -1.34 -11.41
N PHE A 599 -28.28 -1.16 -12.72
CA PHE A 599 -27.78 0.00 -13.43
C PHE A 599 -28.92 0.69 -14.20
N LEU A 600 -28.95 2.02 -14.12
CA LEU A 600 -29.88 2.87 -14.86
C LEU A 600 -29.11 3.56 -15.99
N ALA A 601 -29.35 3.18 -17.24
CA ALA A 601 -28.83 3.88 -18.40
C ALA A 601 -29.63 5.17 -18.61
N LEU A 602 -28.95 6.32 -18.65
CA LEU A 602 -29.58 7.62 -18.66
C LEU A 602 -29.58 8.24 -20.06
N GLU A 603 -30.70 8.86 -20.42
CA GLU A 603 -30.85 9.46 -21.74
C GLU A 603 -29.93 10.67 -21.92
N GLY A 604 -29.16 10.67 -23.00
CA GLY A 604 -28.23 11.76 -23.33
C GLY A 604 -27.01 11.84 -22.40
N ALA A 605 -26.77 10.83 -21.56
CA ALA A 605 -25.55 10.75 -20.77
C ALA A 605 -24.34 10.42 -21.65
N ALA A 606 -23.22 11.08 -21.38
CA ALA A 606 -21.98 10.93 -22.12
C ALA A 606 -20.80 10.76 -21.15
N LEU A 607 -19.70 10.17 -21.64
CA LEU A 607 -18.45 10.17 -20.90
C LEU A 607 -17.86 11.59 -20.87
N PRO A 608 -17.33 12.04 -19.72
CA PRO A 608 -16.67 13.35 -19.62
C PRO A 608 -15.44 13.44 -20.53
N THR A 609 -15.25 14.57 -21.20
CA THR A 609 -14.26 14.81 -22.26
C THR A 609 -12.81 15.02 -21.78
N CYS A 610 -12.42 14.42 -20.65
CA CYS A 610 -11.19 14.63 -19.87
C CYS A 610 -11.16 15.91 -19.02
N GLY A 611 -11.41 15.75 -17.73
CA GLY A 611 -11.04 16.68 -16.66
C GLY A 611 -10.61 15.90 -15.42
N GLU A 612 -9.77 16.48 -14.57
CA GLU A 612 -9.25 15.85 -13.34
C GLU A 612 -10.34 15.41 -12.34
N ALA A 613 -11.59 15.86 -12.54
CA ALA A 613 -12.74 15.54 -11.70
C ALA A 613 -13.24 14.10 -11.79
N PHE A 614 -13.15 13.47 -12.96
CA PHE A 614 -13.67 12.13 -13.21
C PHE A 614 -12.69 11.35 -14.10
N PRO A 615 -11.59 10.81 -13.54
CA PRO A 615 -10.65 10.01 -14.31
C PRO A 615 -11.33 8.71 -14.77
N LEU A 616 -11.33 8.44 -16.08
CA LEU A 616 -11.94 7.25 -16.66
C LEU A 616 -11.01 6.03 -16.56
N ALA A 617 -11.61 4.85 -16.46
CA ALA A 617 -10.92 3.56 -16.35
C ALA A 617 -11.64 2.51 -17.22
N SER A 618 -10.90 1.50 -17.65
CA SER A 618 -11.42 0.49 -18.58
C SER A 618 -12.17 -0.67 -17.91
N GLY A 619 -12.16 -0.77 -16.57
CA GLY A 619 -12.83 -1.88 -15.88
C GLY A 619 -12.06 -3.22 -15.90
N PHE A 620 -10.75 -3.22 -16.20
CA PHE A 620 -9.89 -4.41 -16.07
C PHE A 620 -9.59 -4.74 -14.59
N TYR A 621 -10.60 -5.19 -13.86
CA TYR A 621 -10.43 -5.54 -12.45
C TYR A 621 -9.72 -6.88 -12.31
N PRO A 622 -8.64 -6.99 -11.51
CA PRO A 622 -7.90 -8.24 -11.32
C PRO A 622 -8.78 -9.40 -10.83
N THR A 623 -9.88 -9.08 -10.16
CA THR A 623 -10.86 -10.06 -9.66
C THR A 623 -11.69 -10.72 -10.76
N ASP A 624 -11.79 -10.11 -11.94
CA ASP A 624 -12.51 -10.66 -13.11
C ASP A 624 -11.64 -11.57 -13.98
N LEU A 625 -10.33 -11.60 -13.75
CA LEU A 625 -9.39 -12.44 -14.47
C LEU A 625 -9.59 -13.90 -14.07
N SER A 626 -9.67 -14.81 -15.04
CA SER A 626 -9.80 -16.25 -14.77
C SER A 626 -8.50 -16.82 -14.18
N ALA A 627 -8.61 -17.97 -13.53
CA ALA A 627 -7.53 -18.53 -12.72
C ALA A 627 -6.25 -18.77 -13.52
N ASP A 628 -6.38 -19.27 -14.74
CA ASP A 628 -5.28 -19.58 -15.65
C ASP A 628 -4.45 -18.34 -16.05
N TYR A 629 -5.00 -17.13 -15.86
CA TYR A 629 -4.36 -15.88 -16.23
C TYR A 629 -3.98 -15.02 -15.03
N HIS A 630 -4.07 -15.52 -13.80
CA HIS A 630 -3.76 -14.75 -12.58
C HIS A 630 -2.33 -14.17 -12.55
N ALA A 631 -1.36 -14.80 -13.19
CA ALA A 631 -0.01 -14.25 -13.37
C ALA A 631 0.03 -12.88 -14.07
N HIS A 632 -1.06 -12.49 -14.73
CA HIS A 632 -1.21 -11.20 -15.40
C HIS A 632 -2.02 -10.17 -14.61
N ARG A 633 -2.36 -10.42 -13.33
CA ARG A 633 -3.16 -9.50 -12.51
C ARG A 633 -2.58 -8.10 -12.39
N GLU A 634 -1.27 -7.95 -12.19
CA GLU A 634 -0.61 -6.63 -12.15
C GLU A 634 -0.82 -5.88 -13.48
N ARG A 635 -0.62 -6.57 -14.60
CA ARG A 635 -0.84 -6.03 -15.95
C ARG A 635 -2.31 -5.68 -16.18
N TRP A 636 -3.22 -6.50 -15.66
CA TRP A 636 -4.66 -6.29 -15.72
C TRP A 636 -5.07 -5.05 -14.92
N ALA A 637 -4.58 -4.90 -13.69
CA ALA A 637 -4.76 -3.71 -12.87
C ALA A 637 -4.18 -2.44 -13.54
N PHE A 638 -3.02 -2.56 -14.16
CA PHE A 638 -2.42 -1.47 -14.94
C PHE A 638 -3.38 -1.01 -16.05
N TYR A 639 -3.89 -1.95 -16.85
CA TYR A 639 -4.85 -1.63 -17.91
C TYR A 639 -6.11 -0.94 -17.40
N HIS A 640 -6.59 -1.28 -16.20
CA HIS A 640 -7.74 -0.59 -15.59
C HIS A 640 -7.51 0.92 -15.51
N SER A 641 -6.36 1.33 -14.96
CA SER A 641 -6.02 2.74 -14.78
C SER A 641 -5.58 3.47 -16.07
N GLN A 642 -4.97 2.75 -17.02
CA GLN A 642 -4.32 3.37 -18.17
C GLN A 642 -5.19 3.39 -19.43
N LEU A 643 -6.07 2.41 -19.61
CA LEU A 643 -6.94 2.34 -20.77
C LEU A 643 -8.21 3.13 -20.51
N LYS A 644 -8.45 4.15 -21.33
CA LYS A 644 -9.66 4.97 -21.25
C LYS A 644 -10.72 4.41 -22.19
N PRO A 645 -11.93 4.12 -21.70
CA PRO A 645 -13.02 3.64 -22.54
C PRO A 645 -13.48 4.74 -23.49
N ARG A 646 -14.01 4.33 -24.64
CA ARG A 646 -14.65 5.24 -25.61
C ARG A 646 -16.08 4.80 -25.90
N VAL A 647 -16.91 5.76 -26.28
CA VAL A 647 -18.27 5.47 -26.76
C VAL A 647 -18.15 4.91 -28.19
N PRO A 648 -18.80 3.78 -28.51
CA PRO A 648 -18.73 3.20 -29.85
C PRO A 648 -19.30 4.17 -30.89
N ALA A 649 -18.51 4.46 -31.94
CA ALA A 649 -18.89 5.35 -33.04
C ALA A 649 -20.00 4.74 -33.93
N ASP A 650 -20.05 3.40 -34.00
CA ASP A 650 -20.93 2.64 -34.89
C ASP A 650 -22.09 1.97 -34.13
N ALA A 651 -22.52 2.54 -33.00
CA ALA A 651 -23.66 2.01 -32.26
C ALA A 651 -24.89 1.90 -33.18
N LYS A 652 -25.49 0.69 -33.26
CA LYS A 652 -26.66 0.44 -34.11
C LYS A 652 -27.77 1.44 -33.79
N GLU A 653 -28.51 1.85 -34.82
CA GLU A 653 -29.61 2.80 -34.67
C GLU A 653 -30.63 2.29 -33.62
N GLY A 654 -30.75 3.02 -32.50
CA GLY A 654 -31.61 2.65 -31.37
C GLY A 654 -30.96 1.88 -30.23
N ALA A 655 -29.66 1.57 -30.29
CA ALA A 655 -28.90 1.00 -29.17
C ALA A 655 -28.65 2.08 -28.09
N VAL A 656 -28.87 1.73 -26.82
CA VAL A 656 -28.63 2.64 -25.70
C VAL A 656 -27.24 2.36 -25.13
N THR A 657 -26.39 3.39 -25.10
CA THR A 657 -25.08 3.33 -24.44
C THR A 657 -25.24 3.25 -22.93
N LEU A 658 -24.50 2.36 -22.28
CA LEU A 658 -24.60 2.12 -20.84
C LEU A 658 -23.76 3.14 -20.06
N VAL A 659 -24.20 4.39 -20.10
CA VAL A 659 -23.71 5.51 -19.28
C VAL A 659 -24.86 6.01 -18.42
N GLY A 660 -24.63 6.18 -17.11
CA GLY A 660 -25.71 6.45 -16.18
C GLY A 660 -25.31 6.29 -14.71
N ALA A 661 -26.06 5.50 -13.95
CA ALA A 661 -25.87 5.35 -12.51
C ALA A 661 -26.14 3.93 -12.01
N PHE A 662 -25.31 3.47 -11.06
CA PHE A 662 -25.56 2.23 -10.31
C PHE A 662 -26.37 2.52 -9.05
N LEU A 663 -27.31 1.62 -8.75
CA LEU A 663 -28.11 1.68 -7.53
C LEU A 663 -27.35 0.98 -6.38
N THR A 664 -26.41 1.68 -5.74
CA THR A 664 -25.50 1.09 -4.73
C THR A 664 -25.94 1.26 -3.29
N GLY A 665 -26.76 2.25 -2.94
CA GLY A 665 -27.28 2.44 -1.59
C GLY A 665 -28.27 1.33 -1.17
N ASP A 666 -28.75 1.35 0.07
CA ASP A 666 -29.85 0.47 0.53
C ASP A 666 -31.22 0.90 0.00
N LYS A 667 -31.31 2.17 -0.40
CA LYS A 667 -32.49 2.79 -0.98
C LYS A 667 -32.09 3.67 -2.16
N ALA A 668 -32.88 3.63 -3.23
CA ALA A 668 -32.74 4.52 -4.37
C ALA A 668 -34.03 5.29 -4.64
N ILE A 669 -33.89 6.57 -5.00
CA ILE A 669 -35.02 7.41 -5.38
C ILE A 669 -35.12 7.42 -6.91
N VAL A 670 -36.27 6.99 -7.42
CA VAL A 670 -36.62 7.07 -8.85
C VAL A 670 -38.00 7.72 -9.00
N TYR A 671 -38.30 8.22 -10.18
CA TYR A 671 -39.57 8.84 -10.51
C TYR A 671 -40.23 8.02 -11.61
N MET A 672 -41.41 7.49 -11.32
CA MET A 672 -42.22 6.71 -12.26
C MET A 672 -43.45 7.51 -12.62
N ASP A 673 -43.58 7.89 -13.90
CA ASP A 673 -44.65 8.75 -14.40
C ASP A 673 -44.82 10.05 -13.58
N GLY A 674 -43.69 10.60 -13.11
CA GLY A 674 -43.64 11.80 -12.28
C GLY A 674 -43.85 11.58 -10.78
N VAL A 675 -44.20 10.36 -10.34
CA VAL A 675 -44.37 10.02 -8.92
C VAL A 675 -43.05 9.53 -8.34
N GLN A 676 -42.62 10.13 -7.22
CA GLN A 676 -41.41 9.71 -6.51
C GLN A 676 -41.61 8.35 -5.84
N LEU A 677 -40.71 7.42 -6.12
CA LEU A 677 -40.62 6.10 -5.50
C LEU A 677 -39.30 5.96 -4.74
N THR A 678 -39.35 5.25 -3.61
CA THR A 678 -38.16 4.82 -2.88
C THR A 678 -38.06 3.31 -2.99
N LEU A 679 -37.08 2.84 -3.76
CA LEU A 679 -36.84 1.42 -3.98
C LEU A 679 -35.84 0.90 -2.95
N LYS A 680 -36.06 -0.30 -2.43
CA LYS A 680 -35.04 -1.11 -1.81
C LYS A 680 -34.22 -1.81 -2.90
N THR A 681 -32.91 -1.70 -2.81
CA THR A 681 -31.92 -2.05 -3.85
C THR A 681 -31.09 -3.26 -3.51
#